data_AF-A0A7C2NR78-F1
#
_entry.id   AF-A0A7C2NR78-F1
#
_cell.length_a   1.000
_cell.length_b   1.000
_cell.length_c   1.000
_cell.angle_alpha   90.00
_cell.angle_beta   90.00
_cell.angle_gamma   90.00
#
_symmetry.space_group_name_H-M   'P 1'
#
loop_
_entity.id
_entity.type
_entity.pdbx_description
1 polymer ?
#
loop_
_entity_poly.entity_id
_entity_poly.type
_entity_poly.pdbx_seq_one_letter_code
_entity_poly.pdbx_strand_id
1 'polypeptide(L)'
;MADWQERVNALIAQVKAWRQKVLQTPPERVTGWAFSRAISDQLDNFVRAIYALARERAMAKVGDRYLAGHSEIALLATGGYGRQELSPFSDIDIAFVPVEEDDPFVDALLRECFRLLVVVFMDNTDLKVGYGYRPLADLPSLDSQTQAALLDARFVAGYKPLAQKVQRVLMERLDVLRFLRDRERERLAAYQRFHASPFVAEPHLKEGAGGLRDGQTALWLLAALHRVPTKEAWRRLKRSLPSDRFSAFRDAYDFLLRVRNWLHLTAGRRQEVLLREYHHRIALDFRDSDGSEEDREERVVRQFHRRLFEAMSVLHQTFHFVRHFVADATIPLPDGFLCEKGHLTVGERKPEPPERLLKAFELLQRYALKPSAALLRWLSENAPQAKQAQISPEAAQSFLAVLTGDGDAPFGEVLRLMVQTGVLAAYLPEWNEAALYVPSNAAHRFTVGEHLLSTVTELHRLREAARRGEFPWADVWAGVSDETVLFLAAFVHDLGKFLSEPDHEEVGLRLARQIGGRLGLSEDRLALLERLVRWHLILLSTARLRDVFAPETLRFVADEVGDEGLLKMLLLHSFADARSVSEQTFTEVEERMVLDLYFGVLRTLQEREGKEAQLTTLTRARARELRRTLREVSDAEIQAFCEAMPPGYLLSTPLRTIAIHCRLVQQVRQKRMPAVEVLTEPDSGFTEVVVCALDDPQPGMLSKIAGALFACDADIRTARVFTLPGEPTLVLDTLWVTADGRPLSDGRARRVQEAILAVLTGAEPLEALLHRNDKPVIVPVQVRSITLRNDLSETHTVIHIVARDRKGLLYRLTREIAALGLDIQTAKIVTWRETAEDAFYVVRKGAGKVPDDLLDSLTRQLWERLG
;
A
#
# COMPACT_ATOMS: atom_id res chain seq x y z
N MET A 1 19.49 48.74 23.62
CA MET A 1 19.56 48.11 22.27
C MET A 1 20.94 48.25 21.62
N ALA A 2 21.63 49.39 21.70
CA ALA A 2 22.98 49.58 21.12
C ALA A 2 24.04 48.58 21.68
N ASP A 3 24.12 48.43 23.01
CA ASP A 3 25.02 47.50 23.70
C ASP A 3 24.76 46.01 23.34
N TRP A 4 23.49 45.63 23.15
CA TRP A 4 23.13 44.26 22.76
C TRP A 4 23.59 43.90 21.34
N GLN A 5 23.45 44.82 20.39
CA GLN A 5 23.89 44.60 19.02
C GLN A 5 25.42 44.53 18.93
N GLU A 6 26.12 45.34 19.73
CA GLU A 6 27.59 45.30 19.83
C GLU A 6 28.08 43.94 20.34
N ARG A 7 27.44 43.39 21.39
CA ARG A 7 27.73 42.04 21.91
C ARG A 7 27.51 40.94 20.87
N VAL A 8 26.45 41.02 20.06
CA VAL A 8 26.21 40.07 18.95
C VAL A 8 27.27 40.19 17.87
N ASN A 9 27.64 41.41 17.48
CA ASN A 9 28.69 41.65 16.49
C ASN A 9 30.05 41.15 16.98
N ALA A 10 30.37 41.36 18.26
CA ALA A 10 31.58 40.82 18.88
C ALA A 10 31.60 39.29 18.86
N LEU A 11 30.47 38.64 19.16
CA LEU A 11 30.34 37.19 19.06
C LEU A 11 30.54 36.68 17.62
N ILE A 12 29.94 37.34 16.63
CA ILE A 12 30.15 37.02 15.21
C ILE A 12 31.65 37.09 14.86
N ALA A 13 32.35 38.15 15.29
CA ALA A 13 33.78 38.30 15.04
C ALA A 13 34.62 37.18 15.68
N GLN A 14 34.27 36.77 16.91
CA GLN A 14 34.93 35.65 17.59
C GLN A 14 34.72 34.33 16.86
N VAL A 15 33.50 34.04 16.40
CA VAL A 15 33.20 32.82 15.64
C VAL A 15 33.94 32.82 14.30
N LYS A 16 33.96 33.96 13.57
CA LYS A 16 34.74 34.12 12.33
C LYS A 16 36.23 33.82 12.53
N ALA A 17 36.84 34.46 13.53
CA ALA A 17 38.26 34.28 13.83
C ALA A 17 38.59 32.82 14.23
N TRP A 18 37.75 32.22 15.07
CA TRP A 18 37.89 30.80 15.43
C TRP A 18 37.73 29.89 14.21
N ARG A 19 36.70 30.12 13.38
CA ARG A 19 36.42 29.32 12.19
C ARG A 19 37.61 29.34 11.23
N GLN A 20 38.15 30.54 10.97
CA GLN A 20 39.33 30.71 10.14
C GLN A 20 40.53 29.94 10.71
N LYS A 21 40.76 30.01 12.03
CA LYS A 21 41.83 29.24 12.69
C LYS A 21 41.66 27.73 12.53
N VAL A 22 40.43 27.21 12.64
CA VAL A 22 40.15 25.78 12.42
C VAL A 22 40.44 25.38 10.97
N LEU A 23 39.99 26.18 10.00
CA LEU A 23 40.19 25.90 8.57
C LEU A 23 41.65 26.05 8.12
N GLN A 24 42.43 26.88 8.81
CA GLN A 24 43.87 27.04 8.62
C GLN A 24 44.71 26.06 9.45
N THR A 25 44.09 25.14 10.20
CA THR A 25 44.85 24.15 10.97
C THR A 25 45.60 23.24 10.00
N PRO A 26 46.94 23.16 10.10
CA PRO A 26 47.71 22.27 9.23
C PRO A 26 47.28 20.82 9.45
N PRO A 27 46.97 20.05 8.38
CA PRO A 27 46.41 18.73 8.55
C PRO A 27 47.27 17.73 9.32
N GLU A 28 48.59 17.85 9.26
CA GLU A 28 49.54 17.04 10.02
C GLU A 28 49.39 17.21 11.53
N ARG A 29 48.82 18.34 12.00
CA ARG A 29 48.52 18.62 13.41
C ARG A 29 47.15 18.10 13.86
N VAL A 30 46.35 17.55 12.94
CA VAL A 30 45.03 17.00 13.25
C VAL A 30 45.19 15.65 13.93
N THR A 31 44.79 15.58 15.19
CA THR A 31 44.56 14.33 15.93
C THR A 31 43.10 13.86 15.74
N GLY A 32 42.76 12.60 16.02
CA GLY A 32 41.39 12.08 15.89
C GLY A 32 40.38 12.78 16.81
N TRP A 33 40.03 12.17 17.94
CA TRP A 33 39.05 12.74 18.87
C TRP A 33 39.46 14.09 19.45
N ALA A 34 40.74 14.27 19.75
CA ALA A 34 41.19 15.50 20.41
C ALA A 34 40.92 16.76 19.56
N PHE A 35 41.03 16.68 18.23
CA PHE A 35 40.69 17.80 17.35
C PHE A 35 39.18 18.05 17.29
N SER A 36 38.39 16.99 17.10
CA SER A 36 36.92 17.09 17.06
C SER A 36 36.32 17.58 18.38
N ARG A 37 36.91 17.19 19.52
CA ARG A 37 36.54 17.69 20.84
C ARG A 37 36.88 19.16 21.00
N ALA A 38 38.08 19.60 20.60
CA ALA A 38 38.44 21.01 20.66
C ALA A 38 37.49 21.91 19.84
N ILE A 39 37.05 21.43 18.67
CA ILE A 39 36.02 22.11 17.86
C ILE A 39 34.71 22.19 18.65
N SER A 40 34.26 21.06 19.20
CA SER A 40 32.98 20.95 19.89
C SER A 40 32.94 21.77 21.19
N ASP A 41 34.02 21.78 21.98
CA ASP A 41 34.14 22.54 23.22
C ASP A 41 34.08 24.06 22.94
N GLN A 42 34.68 24.52 21.84
CA GLN A 42 34.58 25.93 21.48
C GLN A 42 33.18 26.30 20.94
N LEU A 43 32.53 25.41 20.19
CA LEU A 43 31.15 25.59 19.77
C LEU A 43 30.19 25.63 20.97
N ASP A 44 30.42 24.82 22.01
CA ASP A 44 29.64 24.87 23.25
C ASP A 44 29.68 26.28 23.87
N ASN A 45 30.86 26.91 23.91
CA ASN A 45 31.03 28.26 24.44
C ASN A 45 30.20 29.28 23.64
N PHE A 46 30.21 29.18 22.30
CA PHE A 46 29.41 30.05 21.45
C PHE A 46 27.90 29.80 21.62
N VAL A 47 27.45 28.54 21.67
CA VAL A 47 26.04 28.21 21.90
C VAL A 47 25.57 28.70 23.27
N ARG A 48 26.40 28.59 24.31
CA ARG A 48 26.10 29.14 25.65
C ARG A 48 25.98 30.66 25.62
N ALA A 49 26.86 31.35 24.90
CA ALA A 49 26.79 32.80 24.73
C ALA A 49 25.52 33.22 23.97
N ILE A 50 25.17 32.51 22.90
CA ILE A 50 23.92 32.71 22.15
C ILE A 50 22.71 32.53 23.06
N TYR A 51 22.67 31.44 23.82
CA TYR A 51 21.58 31.15 24.74
C TYR A 51 21.42 32.24 25.80
N ALA A 52 22.53 32.73 26.39
CA ALA A 52 22.49 33.80 27.37
C ALA A 52 21.94 35.11 26.77
N LEU A 53 22.38 35.49 25.56
CA LEU A 53 21.88 36.68 24.85
C LEU A 53 20.41 36.56 24.46
N ALA A 54 19.97 35.36 24.03
CA ALA A 54 18.58 35.09 23.70
C ALA A 54 17.69 35.18 24.94
N ARG A 55 18.13 34.61 26.07
CA ARG A 55 17.41 34.66 27.35
C ARG A 55 17.26 36.07 27.88
N GLU A 56 18.33 36.86 27.86
CA GLU A 56 18.30 38.28 28.24
C GLU A 56 17.26 39.06 27.42
N ARG A 57 17.22 38.81 26.10
CA ARG A 57 16.27 39.46 25.19
C ARG A 57 14.83 38.97 25.36
N ALA A 58 14.62 37.69 25.64
CA ALA A 58 13.31 37.13 25.96
C ALA A 58 12.77 37.71 27.28
N MET A 59 13.63 37.82 28.32
CA MET A 59 13.30 38.47 29.59
C MET A 59 12.93 39.95 29.40
N ALA A 60 13.68 40.70 28.58
CA ALA A 60 13.35 42.09 28.30
C ALA A 60 12.00 42.28 27.55
N LYS A 61 11.58 41.28 26.77
CA LYS A 61 10.33 41.34 25.98
C LYS A 61 9.09 40.89 26.76
N VAL A 62 9.22 39.88 27.61
CA VAL A 62 8.07 39.16 28.20
C VAL A 62 8.24 38.93 29.72
N GLY A 63 9.15 39.66 30.36
CA GLY A 63 9.72 39.38 31.69
C GLY A 63 8.76 39.02 32.82
N ASP A 64 7.53 39.52 32.80
CA ASP A 64 6.51 39.22 33.83
C ASP A 64 5.89 37.82 33.71
N ARG A 65 6.18 37.07 32.63
CA ARG A 65 5.64 35.72 32.39
C ARG A 65 6.63 34.57 32.66
N TYR A 66 7.85 34.87 33.08
CA TYR A 66 8.84 33.83 33.39
C TYR A 66 8.55 33.19 34.75
N LEU A 67 8.32 31.87 34.75
CA LEU A 67 8.12 31.07 35.95
C LEU A 67 9.28 30.09 36.10
N ALA A 68 10.10 30.26 37.14
CA ALA A 68 11.24 29.39 37.41
C ALA A 68 10.79 27.93 37.56
N GLY A 69 11.44 27.02 36.83
CA GLY A 69 11.09 25.60 36.81
C GLY A 69 9.96 25.21 35.85
N HIS A 70 9.20 26.18 35.30
CA HIS A 70 8.14 25.96 34.30
C HIS A 70 8.52 26.51 32.93
N SER A 71 8.99 27.76 32.85
CA SER A 71 9.39 28.43 31.61
C SER A 71 10.84 28.11 31.21
N GLU A 72 11.27 26.87 31.44
CA GLU A 72 12.65 26.41 31.28
C GLU A 72 12.84 25.60 30.00
N ILE A 73 14.04 25.69 29.40
CA ILE A 73 14.44 24.86 28.25
C ILE A 73 15.82 24.25 28.46
N ALA A 74 16.07 23.09 27.84
CA ALA A 74 17.39 22.47 27.73
C ALA A 74 17.85 22.46 26.28
N LEU A 75 19.08 22.90 26.05
CA LEU A 75 19.77 22.83 24.75
C LEU A 75 20.73 21.64 24.78
N LEU A 76 20.48 20.67 23.90
CA LEU A 76 21.28 19.46 23.78
C LEU A 76 21.99 19.44 22.44
N ALA A 77 23.31 19.24 22.44
CA ALA A 77 24.04 18.85 21.23
C ALA A 77 23.70 17.40 20.90
N THR A 78 23.33 17.09 19.65
CA THR A 78 22.95 15.75 19.21
C THR A 78 23.88 15.25 18.10
N GLY A 79 23.78 13.95 17.77
CA GLY A 79 24.57 13.34 16.70
C GLY A 79 26.08 13.55 16.85
N GLY A 80 26.76 13.95 15.77
CA GLY A 80 28.21 14.18 15.78
C GLY A 80 28.65 15.27 16.75
N TYR A 81 27.82 16.29 16.99
CA TYR A 81 28.10 17.34 17.96
C TYR A 81 27.95 16.85 19.40
N GLY A 82 26.91 16.03 19.65
CA GLY A 82 26.70 15.36 20.94
C GLY A 82 27.87 14.47 21.33
N ARG A 83 28.36 13.65 20.39
CA ARG A 83 29.52 12.76 20.58
C ARG A 83 30.88 13.47 20.62
N GLN A 84 30.93 14.78 20.32
CA GLN A 84 32.16 15.56 20.17
C GLN A 84 33.07 15.04 19.03
N GLU A 85 32.46 14.61 17.92
CA GLU A 85 33.09 14.01 16.74
C GLU A 85 32.91 14.89 15.48
N LEU A 86 32.72 16.19 15.66
CA LEU A 86 32.59 17.12 14.54
C LEU A 86 33.88 17.17 13.72
N SER A 87 33.71 17.14 12.40
CA SER A 87 34.74 17.48 11.44
C SER A 87 34.56 18.94 11.03
N PRO A 88 35.57 19.61 10.45
CA PRO A 88 35.52 21.04 10.16
C PRO A 88 34.25 21.47 9.40
N PHE A 89 33.86 20.74 8.35
CA PHE A 89 32.63 21.02 7.59
C PHE A 89 31.42 20.16 7.99
N SER A 90 31.35 19.67 9.23
CA SER A 90 30.15 19.02 9.76
C SER A 90 29.07 20.04 10.12
N ASP A 91 27.81 19.62 10.01
CA ASP A 91 26.66 20.38 10.51
C ASP A 91 26.62 20.35 12.05
N ILE A 92 26.05 21.39 12.66
CA ILE A 92 25.86 21.54 14.11
C ILE A 92 24.40 21.19 14.44
N ASP A 93 24.16 20.07 15.12
CA ASP A 93 22.81 19.61 15.46
C ASP A 93 22.45 19.93 16.93
N ILE A 94 21.35 20.68 17.14
CA ILE A 94 20.88 21.12 18.46
C ILE A 94 19.42 20.74 18.69
N ALA A 95 19.12 20.02 19.76
CA ALA A 95 17.76 19.80 20.22
C ALA A 95 17.36 20.81 21.31
N PHE A 96 16.22 21.44 21.12
CA PHE A 96 15.55 22.29 22.10
C PHE A 96 14.45 21.50 22.79
N VAL A 97 14.57 21.30 24.09
CA VAL A 97 13.58 20.58 24.90
C VAL A 97 12.97 21.57 25.89
N PRO A 98 11.67 21.86 25.82
CA PRO A 98 10.97 22.66 26.82
C PRO A 98 10.51 21.82 28.02
N VAL A 99 10.31 22.46 29.18
CA VAL A 99 9.61 21.81 30.31
C VAL A 99 8.11 21.76 30.03
N GLU A 100 7.51 22.90 29.70
CA GLU A 100 6.10 23.05 29.35
C GLU A 100 5.96 23.50 27.90
N GLU A 101 4.95 22.95 27.23
CA GLU A 101 4.54 23.40 25.91
C GLU A 101 3.67 24.66 26.03
N ASP A 102 3.63 25.47 24.97
CA ASP A 102 2.83 26.70 24.88
C ASP A 102 3.11 27.79 25.93
N ASP A 103 4.30 27.77 26.57
CA ASP A 103 4.74 28.84 27.46
C ASP A 103 5.22 30.08 26.66
N PRO A 104 4.64 31.29 26.87
CA PRO A 104 4.98 32.48 26.09
C PRO A 104 6.44 32.92 26.22
N PHE A 105 7.08 32.66 27.35
CA PHE A 105 8.50 32.98 27.54
C PHE A 105 9.39 31.99 26.80
N VAL A 106 9.08 30.69 26.87
CA VAL A 106 9.74 29.63 26.10
C VAL A 106 9.68 29.94 24.61
N ASP A 107 8.52 30.31 24.10
CA ASP A 107 8.34 30.71 22.69
C ASP A 107 9.23 31.89 22.29
N ALA A 108 9.24 32.94 23.12
CA ALA A 108 10.09 34.11 22.88
C ALA A 108 11.58 33.74 22.91
N LEU A 109 11.99 32.91 23.87
CA LEU A 109 13.35 32.41 24.02
C LEU A 109 13.79 31.55 22.82
N LEU A 110 12.94 30.64 22.36
CA LEU A 110 13.23 29.78 21.21
C LEU A 110 13.36 30.60 19.93
N ARG A 111 12.47 31.57 19.70
CA ARG A 111 12.55 32.48 18.55
C ARG A 111 13.86 33.29 18.57
N GLU A 112 14.26 33.79 19.73
CA GLU A 112 15.52 34.55 19.85
C GLU A 112 16.77 33.65 19.73
N CYS A 113 16.74 32.43 20.29
CA CYS A 113 17.80 31.44 20.09
C CYS A 113 17.96 31.10 18.61
N PHE A 114 16.85 30.80 17.92
CA PHE A 114 16.86 30.49 16.49
C PHE A 114 17.45 31.64 15.68
N ARG A 115 16.92 32.86 15.88
CA ARG A 115 17.40 34.05 15.17
C ARG A 115 18.90 34.26 15.38
N LEU A 116 19.40 34.12 16.60
CA LEU A 116 20.82 34.28 16.89
C LEU A 116 21.69 33.14 16.34
N LEU A 117 21.20 31.89 16.34
CA LEU A 117 21.92 30.78 15.70
C LEU A 117 22.09 31.03 14.19
N VAL A 118 21.03 31.46 13.51
CA VAL A 118 21.09 31.79 12.07
C VAL A 118 22.07 32.95 11.83
N VAL A 119 21.92 34.05 12.57
CA VAL A 119 22.76 35.23 12.38
C VAL A 119 24.24 34.95 12.69
N VAL A 120 24.54 34.24 13.78
CA VAL A 120 25.91 34.02 14.24
C VAL A 120 26.60 32.91 13.43
N PHE A 121 25.92 31.80 13.20
CA PHE A 121 26.51 30.62 12.55
C PHE A 121 26.30 30.57 11.04
N MET A 122 25.10 30.86 10.54
CA MET A 122 24.79 30.67 9.12
C MET A 122 25.15 31.90 8.28
N ASP A 123 24.52 33.04 8.54
CA ASP A 123 24.62 34.25 7.70
C ASP A 123 26.04 34.82 7.65
N ASN A 124 26.83 34.58 8.70
CA ASN A 124 28.11 35.23 8.90
C ASN A 124 29.32 34.28 8.93
N THR A 125 29.15 32.97 9.13
CA THR A 125 30.30 32.05 9.33
C THR A 125 30.23 30.74 8.56
N ASP A 126 29.25 30.59 7.66
CA ASP A 126 29.02 29.41 6.81
C ASP A 126 28.90 28.09 7.60
N LEU A 127 28.59 28.16 8.90
CA LEU A 127 28.33 27.01 9.75
C LEU A 127 26.85 26.64 9.64
N LYS A 128 26.58 25.45 9.12
CA LYS A 128 25.22 24.92 9.02
C LYS A 128 24.74 24.44 10.38
N VAL A 129 23.55 24.85 10.78
CA VAL A 129 22.91 24.45 12.03
C VAL A 129 21.63 23.68 11.73
N GLY A 130 21.59 22.42 12.13
CA GLY A 130 20.36 21.67 12.27
C GLY A 130 19.78 21.90 13.66
N TYR A 131 18.48 22.13 13.77
CA TYR A 131 17.83 22.21 15.07
C TYR A 131 16.49 21.50 15.08
N GLY A 132 16.11 20.97 16.25
CA GLY A 132 14.85 20.27 16.45
C GLY A 132 14.18 20.68 17.75
N TYR A 133 12.89 21.01 17.69
CA TYR A 133 12.04 21.13 18.86
C TYR A 133 11.60 19.72 19.29
N ARG A 134 11.84 19.37 20.56
CA ARG A 134 11.70 18.01 21.10
C ARG A 134 11.03 18.03 22.49
N PRO A 135 9.71 18.20 22.56
CA PRO A 135 8.95 17.96 23.78
C PRO A 135 9.22 16.57 24.38
N LEU A 136 9.11 16.46 25.70
CA LEU A 136 9.31 15.18 26.40
C LEU A 136 8.27 14.12 26.00
N ALA A 137 7.05 14.55 25.68
CA ALA A 137 5.95 13.68 25.28
C ALA A 137 6.24 12.95 23.97
N ASP A 138 6.95 13.60 23.05
CA ASP A 138 7.24 13.09 21.71
C ASP A 138 8.37 12.07 21.69
N LEU A 139 9.29 12.09 22.67
CA LEU A 139 10.52 11.28 22.63
C LEU A 139 10.31 9.80 22.26
N PRO A 140 9.27 9.10 22.77
CA PRO A 140 9.03 7.69 22.44
C PRO A 140 8.52 7.46 21.02
N SER A 141 7.82 8.43 20.42
CA SER A 141 7.22 8.33 19.09
C SER A 141 8.15 8.80 17.97
N LEU A 142 9.29 9.41 18.32
CA LEU A 142 10.30 9.84 17.36
C LEU A 142 10.83 8.64 16.54
N ASP A 143 11.15 8.93 15.27
CA ASP A 143 11.80 7.97 14.40
C ASP A 143 13.13 7.50 15.01
N SER A 144 13.55 6.29 14.63
CA SER A 144 14.74 5.70 15.20
C SER A 144 15.96 6.60 14.98
N GLN A 145 16.10 7.30 13.84
CA GLN A 145 17.30 8.11 13.55
C GLN A 145 17.42 9.28 14.54
N THR A 146 16.29 9.93 14.83
CA THR A 146 16.21 10.95 15.87
C THR A 146 16.48 10.36 17.25
N GLN A 147 15.93 9.18 17.58
CA GLN A 147 16.23 8.49 18.84
C GLN A 147 17.74 8.21 19.00
N ALA A 148 18.43 7.75 17.95
CA ALA A 148 19.88 7.53 17.98
C ALA A 148 20.65 8.84 18.21
N ALA A 149 20.24 9.94 17.57
CA ALA A 149 20.82 11.25 17.81
C ALA A 149 20.61 11.73 19.25
N LEU A 150 19.52 11.32 19.91
CA LEU A 150 19.25 11.59 21.32
C LEU A 150 20.01 10.66 22.29
N LEU A 151 20.32 9.42 21.90
CA LEU A 151 21.26 8.57 22.66
C LEU A 151 22.66 9.21 22.75
N ASP A 152 23.02 9.99 21.73
CA ASP A 152 24.25 10.80 21.68
C ASP A 152 24.14 12.14 22.39
N ALA A 153 22.95 12.52 22.88
CA ALA A 153 22.70 13.88 23.31
C ALA A 153 23.56 14.27 24.52
N ARG A 154 24.10 15.49 24.44
CA ARG A 154 24.95 16.08 25.47
C ARG A 154 24.43 17.47 25.83
N PHE A 155 24.27 17.72 27.13
CA PHE A 155 23.80 19.01 27.63
C PHE A 155 24.81 20.12 27.32
N VAL A 156 24.33 21.21 26.70
CA VAL A 156 25.14 22.40 26.37
C VAL A 156 24.74 23.60 27.22
N ALA A 157 23.46 23.95 27.26
CA ALA A 157 22.96 25.14 27.96
C ALA A 157 21.51 24.98 28.46
N GLY A 158 21.07 25.88 29.34
CA GLY A 158 19.71 25.90 29.90
C GLY A 158 19.54 25.07 31.17
N TYR A 159 18.38 24.43 31.33
CA TYR A 159 17.98 23.75 32.56
C TYR A 159 18.46 22.30 32.61
N LYS A 160 19.57 22.06 33.33
CA LYS A 160 20.25 20.76 33.41
C LYS A 160 19.38 19.59 33.93
N PRO A 161 18.49 19.75 34.92
CA PRO A 161 17.60 18.66 35.34
C PRO A 161 16.70 18.12 34.22
N LEU A 162 16.25 18.99 33.30
CA LEU A 162 15.46 18.57 32.15
C LEU A 162 16.28 17.69 31.20
N ALA A 163 17.55 18.00 30.96
CA ALA A 163 18.42 17.15 30.14
C ALA A 163 18.59 15.74 30.71
N GLN A 164 18.64 15.60 32.04
CA GLN A 164 18.66 14.30 32.71
C GLN A 164 17.32 13.57 32.57
N LYS A 165 16.20 14.30 32.67
CA LYS A 165 14.84 13.78 32.45
C LYS A 165 14.68 13.25 31.02
N VAL A 166 15.18 13.96 30.01
CA VAL A 166 15.18 13.52 28.59
C VAL A 166 15.86 12.15 28.45
N GLN A 167 17.08 12.02 28.96
CA GLN A 167 17.81 10.75 28.89
C GLN A 167 17.05 9.62 29.60
N ARG A 168 16.51 9.88 30.79
CA ARG A 168 15.74 8.89 31.55
C ARG A 168 14.49 8.43 30.77
N VAL A 169 13.67 9.38 30.30
CA VAL A 169 12.44 9.10 29.55
C VAL A 169 12.75 8.32 28.28
N LEU A 170 13.79 8.73 27.53
CA LEU A 170 14.23 8.00 26.34
C LEU A 170 14.60 6.55 26.70
N MET A 171 15.46 6.33 27.69
CA MET A 171 15.89 4.99 28.07
C MET A 171 14.77 4.12 28.63
N GLU A 172 13.81 4.69 29.36
CA GLU A 172 12.66 3.95 29.92
C GLU A 172 11.65 3.57 28.84
N ARG A 173 11.38 4.48 27.90
CA ARG A 173 10.31 4.30 26.90
C ARG A 173 10.80 3.81 25.53
N LEU A 174 12.11 3.63 25.34
CA LEU A 174 12.65 3.09 24.09
C LEU A 174 12.11 1.69 23.82
N ASP A 175 11.50 1.53 22.65
CA ASP A 175 11.22 0.23 22.05
C ASP A 175 12.54 -0.34 21.52
N VAL A 176 13.22 -1.10 22.37
CA VAL A 176 14.55 -1.63 22.09
C VAL A 176 14.53 -2.53 20.85
N LEU A 177 13.57 -3.46 20.74
CA LEU A 177 13.53 -4.39 19.61
C LEU A 177 13.31 -3.66 18.28
N ARG A 178 12.38 -2.69 18.24
CA ARG A 178 12.17 -1.85 17.05
C ARG A 178 13.43 -1.07 16.69
N PHE A 179 14.02 -0.38 17.67
CA PHE A 179 15.21 0.44 17.44
C PHE A 179 16.38 -0.36 16.86
N LEU A 180 16.63 -1.56 17.39
CA LEU A 180 17.71 -2.44 16.92
C LEU A 180 17.49 -2.86 15.45
N ARG A 181 16.28 -3.27 15.11
CA ARG A 181 15.91 -3.71 13.75
C ARG A 181 15.95 -2.57 12.74
N ASP A 182 15.43 -1.41 13.11
CA ASP A 182 15.44 -0.24 12.24
C ASP A 182 16.88 0.21 11.96
N ARG A 183 17.75 0.22 12.99
CA ARG A 183 19.18 0.52 12.82
C ARG A 183 19.91 -0.47 11.92
N GLU A 184 19.61 -1.75 12.06
CA GLU A 184 20.19 -2.77 11.20
C GLU A 184 19.71 -2.59 9.75
N ARG A 185 18.39 -2.42 9.53
CA ARG A 185 17.79 -2.22 8.21
C ARG A 185 18.37 -1.01 7.49
N GLU A 186 18.44 0.14 8.16
CA GLU A 186 19.07 1.33 7.62
C GLU A 186 20.54 1.12 7.30
N ARG A 187 21.24 0.37 8.15
CA ARG A 187 22.66 0.13 7.91
C ARG A 187 22.86 -0.71 6.65
N LEU A 188 22.10 -1.78 6.49
CA LEU A 188 22.15 -2.64 5.31
C LEU A 188 21.69 -1.92 4.02
N ALA A 189 20.66 -1.06 4.11
CA ALA A 189 20.22 -0.24 2.98
C ALA A 189 21.31 0.73 2.50
N ALA A 190 22.09 1.30 3.43
CA ALA A 190 23.20 2.17 3.05
C ALA A 190 24.33 1.42 2.32
N TYR A 191 24.59 0.15 2.65
CA TYR A 191 25.57 -0.66 1.92
C TYR A 191 25.17 -0.87 0.45
N GLN A 192 23.87 -0.96 0.17
CA GLN A 192 23.36 -1.04 -1.21
C GLN A 192 23.55 0.28 -1.97
N ARG A 193 23.43 1.42 -1.28
CA ARG A 193 23.62 2.76 -1.86
C ARG A 193 25.09 3.12 -2.09
N PHE A 194 25.97 2.68 -1.21
CA PHE A 194 27.41 2.98 -1.26
C PHE A 194 28.18 1.72 -1.65
N HIS A 195 28.74 1.02 -0.66
CA HIS A 195 29.44 -0.21 -0.86
C HIS A 195 29.30 -1.12 0.37
N ALA A 196 29.28 -2.43 0.12
CA ALA A 196 29.14 -3.46 1.16
C ALA A 196 30.49 -4.06 1.59
N SER A 197 31.61 -3.57 1.06
CA SER A 197 32.95 -4.06 1.38
C SER A 197 33.82 -2.90 1.88
N PRO A 198 34.60 -3.08 2.96
CA PRO A 198 35.56 -2.07 3.39
C PRO A 198 36.72 -1.89 2.40
N PHE A 199 36.94 -2.82 1.48
CA PHE A 199 38.05 -2.83 0.54
C PHE A 199 37.67 -2.23 -0.82
N VAL A 200 37.33 -0.94 -0.82
CA VAL A 200 36.97 -0.19 -2.04
C VAL A 200 38.00 0.90 -2.30
N ALA A 201 38.38 1.09 -3.57
CA ALA A 201 39.44 2.01 -3.97
C ALA A 201 39.18 3.47 -3.56
N GLU A 202 37.91 3.90 -3.54
CA GLU A 202 37.48 5.22 -3.08
C GLU A 202 36.42 5.07 -1.98
N PRO A 203 36.83 4.83 -0.73
CA PRO A 203 35.89 4.46 0.32
C PRO A 203 35.09 5.66 0.83
N HIS A 204 33.81 5.44 1.15
CA HIS A 204 33.00 6.39 1.91
C HIS A 204 33.30 6.26 3.42
N LEU A 205 34.04 7.21 4.00
CA LEU A 205 34.58 7.15 5.37
C LEU A 205 33.52 7.19 6.48
N LYS A 206 32.30 7.66 6.15
CA LYS A 206 31.18 7.72 7.10
C LYS A 206 30.16 6.58 6.93
N GLU A 207 29.51 6.47 5.78
CA GLU A 207 28.35 5.58 5.55
C GLU A 207 28.64 4.24 4.86
N GLY A 208 29.79 4.08 4.19
CA GLY A 208 30.15 2.80 3.55
C GLY A 208 30.54 1.73 4.56
N ALA A 209 30.64 0.47 4.13
CA ALA A 209 31.12 -0.63 4.97
C ALA A 209 32.50 -0.30 5.55
N GLY A 210 32.64 -0.41 6.87
CA GLY A 210 33.84 -0.03 7.62
C GLY A 210 34.00 1.47 7.88
N GLY A 211 33.05 2.30 7.48
CA GLY A 211 33.02 3.72 7.84
C GLY A 211 32.70 3.94 9.32
N LEU A 212 32.82 5.19 9.78
CA LEU A 212 32.54 5.60 11.16
C LEU A 212 31.13 5.18 11.64
N ARG A 213 30.16 5.13 10.74
CA ARG A 213 28.79 4.76 11.07
C ARG A 213 28.65 3.29 11.46
N ASP A 214 29.51 2.37 11.00
CA ASP A 214 29.51 0.98 11.49
C ASP A 214 29.83 0.94 12.99
N GLY A 215 30.87 1.68 13.40
CA GLY A 215 31.24 1.83 14.81
C GLY A 215 30.14 2.53 15.63
N GLN A 216 29.54 3.59 15.09
CA GLN A 216 28.45 4.32 15.76
C GLN A 216 27.21 3.44 15.94
N THR A 217 26.82 2.71 14.90
CA THR A 217 25.70 1.76 14.96
C THR A 217 25.99 0.66 15.97
N ALA A 218 27.19 0.09 15.99
CA ALA A 218 27.57 -0.89 17.02
C ALA A 218 27.39 -0.34 18.45
N LEU A 219 27.81 0.91 18.69
CA LEU A 219 27.63 1.58 19.98
C LEU A 219 26.15 1.86 20.29
N TRP A 220 25.35 2.29 19.31
CA TRP A 220 23.92 2.53 19.50
C TRP A 220 23.14 1.24 19.77
N LEU A 221 23.48 0.13 19.12
CA LEU A 221 22.83 -1.16 19.40
C LEU A 221 23.11 -1.59 20.85
N LEU A 222 24.35 -1.46 21.33
CA LEU A 222 24.70 -1.74 22.73
C LEU A 222 24.06 -0.74 23.70
N ALA A 223 23.99 0.54 23.33
CA ALA A 223 23.35 1.59 24.12
C ALA A 223 21.86 1.26 24.35
N ALA A 224 21.14 0.94 23.27
CA ALA A 224 19.73 0.56 23.31
C ALA A 224 19.50 -0.73 24.10
N LEU A 225 20.27 -1.80 23.80
CA LEU A 225 20.15 -3.09 24.50
C LEU A 225 20.31 -2.94 26.02
N HIS A 226 21.25 -2.11 26.45
CA HIS A 226 21.52 -1.89 27.87
C HIS A 226 20.78 -0.68 28.47
N ARG A 227 19.95 0.01 27.69
CA ARG A 227 19.23 1.24 28.09
C ARG A 227 20.16 2.28 28.74
N VAL A 228 21.30 2.53 28.11
CA VAL A 228 22.29 3.52 28.54
C VAL A 228 22.61 4.53 27.43
N PRO A 229 23.08 5.74 27.75
CA PRO A 229 23.56 6.68 26.73
C PRO A 229 24.77 6.14 25.95
N THR A 230 24.97 6.60 24.71
CA THR A 230 26.05 6.09 23.81
C THR A 230 27.45 6.16 24.43
N LYS A 231 27.72 7.21 25.22
CA LYS A 231 29.01 7.37 25.94
C LYS A 231 29.32 6.18 26.87
N GLU A 232 28.30 5.51 27.39
CA GLU A 232 28.45 4.35 28.28
C GLU A 232 28.55 3.03 27.50
N ALA A 233 28.07 3.00 26.24
CA ALA A 233 28.16 1.84 25.38
C ALA A 233 29.62 1.44 25.06
N TRP A 234 30.57 2.38 25.09
CA TRP A 234 32.00 2.06 25.02
C TRP A 234 32.46 1.09 26.11
N ARG A 235 31.96 1.26 27.35
CA ARG A 235 32.27 0.34 28.46
C ARG A 235 31.61 -1.02 28.25
N ARG A 236 30.44 -1.07 27.61
CA ARG A 236 29.75 -2.31 27.25
C ARG A 236 30.53 -3.04 26.16
N LEU A 237 30.92 -2.35 25.10
CA LEU A 237 31.73 -2.90 24.01
C LEU A 237 33.05 -3.48 24.51
N LYS A 238 33.75 -2.78 25.42
CA LYS A 238 34.98 -3.28 26.06
C LYS A 238 34.77 -4.59 26.81
N ARG A 239 33.60 -4.81 27.41
CA ARG A 239 33.27 -6.05 28.13
C ARG A 239 32.84 -7.17 27.18
N SER A 240 32.28 -6.82 26.02
CA SER A 240 31.82 -7.79 25.02
C SER A 240 32.93 -8.29 24.09
N LEU A 241 33.99 -7.51 23.87
CA LEU A 241 35.12 -7.86 23.00
C LEU A 241 36.37 -8.29 23.79
N PRO A 242 37.21 -9.17 23.22
CA PRO A 242 38.60 -9.35 23.66
C PRO A 242 39.37 -8.02 23.73
N SER A 243 40.30 -7.89 24.68
CA SER A 243 41.03 -6.65 24.95
C SER A 243 41.80 -6.09 23.74
N ASP A 244 42.42 -6.98 22.96
CA ASP A 244 43.13 -6.66 21.72
C ASP A 244 42.17 -6.13 20.65
N ARG A 245 41.01 -6.77 20.47
CA ARG A 245 39.98 -6.33 19.52
C ARG A 245 39.34 -5.00 19.92
N PHE A 246 39.11 -4.77 21.21
CA PHE A 246 38.62 -3.48 21.69
C PHE A 246 39.63 -2.35 21.47
N SER A 247 40.93 -2.61 21.74
CA SER A 247 41.98 -1.62 21.43
C SER A 247 42.01 -1.32 19.94
N ALA A 248 42.02 -2.37 19.11
CA ALA A 248 42.00 -2.21 17.66
C ALA A 248 40.78 -1.39 17.19
N PHE A 249 39.59 -1.66 17.73
CA PHE A 249 38.38 -0.87 17.42
C PHE A 249 38.53 0.60 17.79
N ARG A 250 38.97 0.88 19.03
CA ARG A 250 39.16 2.25 19.51
C ARG A 250 40.16 3.00 18.63
N ASP A 251 41.29 2.37 18.33
CA ASP A 251 42.38 2.97 17.58
C ASP A 251 42.00 3.14 16.09
N ALA A 252 41.23 2.21 15.52
CA ALA A 252 40.65 2.30 14.18
C ALA A 252 39.62 3.44 14.07
N TYR A 253 38.75 3.58 15.08
CA TYR A 253 37.73 4.63 15.12
C TYR A 253 38.37 6.02 15.19
N ASP A 254 39.34 6.21 16.09
CA ASP A 254 40.11 7.46 16.22
C ASP A 254 40.87 7.77 14.92
N PHE A 255 41.50 6.76 14.32
CA PHE A 255 42.20 6.90 13.04
C PHE A 255 41.27 7.33 11.90
N LEU A 256 40.10 6.72 11.74
CA LEU A 256 39.15 7.12 10.68
C LEU A 256 38.58 8.52 10.91
N LEU A 257 38.35 8.91 12.16
CA LEU A 257 37.95 10.28 12.49
C LEU A 257 39.07 11.28 12.11
N ARG A 258 40.34 10.94 12.36
CA ARG A 258 41.50 11.72 11.92
C ARG A 258 41.53 11.88 10.41
N VAL A 259 41.40 10.79 9.65
CA VAL A 259 41.39 10.81 8.17
C VAL A 259 40.23 11.64 7.64
N ARG A 260 39.04 11.53 8.23
CA ARG A 260 37.87 12.33 7.84
C ARG A 260 38.06 13.82 8.11
N ASN A 261 38.60 14.18 9.29
CA ASN A 261 38.92 15.56 9.64
C ASN A 261 39.91 16.17 8.65
N TRP A 262 40.93 15.40 8.28
CA TRP A 262 41.91 15.80 7.29
C TRP A 262 41.28 15.97 5.91
N LEU A 263 40.52 14.99 5.42
CA LEU A 263 39.83 15.07 4.13
C LEU A 263 39.00 16.36 4.00
N HIS A 264 38.30 16.73 5.07
CA HIS A 264 37.54 17.98 5.14
C HIS A 264 38.43 19.23 4.96
N LEU A 265 39.58 19.30 5.63
CA LEU A 265 40.51 20.43 5.50
C LEU A 265 41.14 20.48 4.11
N THR A 266 41.63 19.34 3.60
CA THR A 266 42.28 19.26 2.28
C THR A 266 41.32 19.58 1.14
N ALA A 267 40.07 19.12 1.23
CA ALA A 267 39.06 19.41 0.21
C ALA A 267 38.48 20.84 0.34
N GLY A 268 38.64 21.50 1.48
CA GLY A 268 38.05 22.82 1.76
C GLY A 268 36.52 22.82 1.80
N ARG A 269 35.90 21.63 1.91
CA ARG A 269 34.44 21.44 1.92
C ARG A 269 34.07 20.13 2.60
N ARG A 270 32.77 19.90 2.80
CA ARG A 270 32.26 18.59 3.21
C ARG A 270 32.56 17.57 2.11
N GLN A 271 33.30 16.53 2.48
CA GLN A 271 33.68 15.44 1.59
C GLN A 271 33.76 14.16 2.42
N GLU A 272 32.94 13.16 2.07
CA GLU A 272 32.84 11.91 2.83
C GLU A 272 33.44 10.70 2.07
N VAL A 273 33.62 10.83 0.76
CA VAL A 273 34.29 9.84 -0.09
C VAL A 273 35.76 10.23 -0.23
N LEU A 274 36.65 9.33 0.14
CA LEU A 274 38.08 9.51 -0.07
C LEU A 274 38.40 9.20 -1.55
N LEU A 275 38.41 10.23 -2.40
CA LEU A 275 38.75 10.09 -3.83
C LEU A 275 40.25 9.86 -3.99
N ARG A 276 40.66 9.15 -5.06
CA ARG A 276 42.07 8.79 -5.32
C ARG A 276 43.04 9.97 -5.25
N GLU A 277 42.62 11.16 -5.68
CA GLU A 277 43.41 12.39 -5.61
C GLU A 277 43.80 12.80 -4.17
N TYR A 278 42.97 12.46 -3.18
CA TYR A 278 43.24 12.73 -1.77
C TYR A 278 44.08 11.64 -1.11
N HIS A 279 44.09 10.41 -1.63
CA HIS A 279 44.86 9.31 -1.04
C HIS A 279 46.33 9.64 -0.92
N HIS A 280 46.91 10.11 -2.03
CA HIS A 280 48.35 10.38 -2.10
C HIS A 280 48.73 11.56 -1.19
N ARG A 281 47.97 12.66 -1.26
CA ARG A 281 48.18 13.84 -0.39
C ARG A 281 48.08 13.47 1.09
N ILE A 282 47.02 12.75 1.47
CA ILE A 282 46.78 12.32 2.85
C ILE A 282 47.79 11.25 3.31
N ALA A 283 48.37 10.46 2.41
CA ALA A 283 49.43 9.56 2.81
C ALA A 283 50.74 10.30 3.13
N LEU A 284 51.10 11.28 2.30
CA LEU A 284 52.40 11.97 2.40
C LEU A 284 52.52 12.87 3.64
N ASP A 285 51.47 13.59 4.03
CA ASP A 285 51.57 14.45 5.23
C ASP A 285 51.40 13.66 6.55
N PHE A 286 51.20 12.33 6.49
CA PHE A 286 51.03 11.45 7.67
C PHE A 286 52.36 10.93 8.23
N ARG A 287 53.50 11.44 7.74
CA ARG A 287 54.85 10.91 8.02
C ARG A 287 55.32 11.16 9.46
N ASP A 288 55.90 10.11 10.06
CA ASP A 288 57.02 10.21 10.99
C ASP A 288 58.32 9.92 10.17
N SER A 289 59.35 10.76 10.27
CA SER A 289 60.57 10.76 9.42
C SER A 289 61.56 9.61 9.74
N ASP A 290 62.21 8.87 8.81
CA ASP A 290 63.37 9.21 7.94
C ASP A 290 63.64 8.14 6.83
N GLY A 291 64.28 8.51 5.69
CA GLY A 291 64.69 7.61 4.58
C GLY A 291 64.62 8.21 3.13
N SER A 292 65.30 7.62 2.14
CA SER A 292 65.46 8.15 0.74
C SER A 292 64.16 8.27 -0.09
N GLU A 293 64.07 9.27 -0.98
CA GLU A 293 62.82 9.91 -1.46
C GLU A 293 61.82 9.07 -2.30
N GLU A 294 62.17 8.54 -3.48
CA GLU A 294 61.16 8.01 -4.43
C GLU A 294 60.57 6.66 -4.00
N ASP A 295 61.46 5.74 -3.61
CA ASP A 295 61.14 4.41 -3.09
C ASP A 295 60.30 4.48 -1.79
N ARG A 296 60.38 5.62 -1.07
CA ARG A 296 59.68 5.89 0.20
C ARG A 296 58.26 6.39 0.02
N GLU A 297 57.95 7.14 -1.04
CA GLU A 297 56.59 7.66 -1.26
C GLU A 297 55.58 6.55 -1.52
N GLU A 298 55.90 5.64 -2.44
CA GLU A 298 55.04 4.50 -2.73
C GLU A 298 54.85 3.61 -1.49
N ARG A 299 55.93 3.38 -0.72
CA ARG A 299 55.86 2.65 0.55
C ARG A 299 54.94 3.33 1.56
N VAL A 300 55.01 4.66 1.71
CA VAL A 300 54.17 5.44 2.62
C VAL A 300 52.69 5.36 2.20
N VAL A 301 52.39 5.54 0.91
CA VAL A 301 51.02 5.41 0.38
C VAL A 301 50.47 4.00 0.59
N ARG A 302 51.26 2.96 0.32
CA ARG A 302 50.88 1.56 0.58
C ARG A 302 50.63 1.31 2.08
N GLN A 303 51.45 1.87 2.97
CA GLN A 303 51.26 1.75 4.42
C GLN A 303 50.00 2.48 4.89
N PHE A 304 49.72 3.68 4.35
CA PHE A 304 48.49 4.41 4.62
C PHE A 304 47.26 3.61 4.18
N HIS A 305 47.24 3.09 2.95
CA HIS A 305 46.16 2.24 2.46
C HIS A 305 45.96 1.01 3.34
N ARG A 306 47.04 0.32 3.71
CA ARG A 306 46.99 -0.83 4.62
C ARG A 306 46.31 -0.44 5.94
N ARG A 307 46.76 0.64 6.58
CA ARG A 307 46.20 1.11 7.85
C ARG A 307 44.74 1.55 7.71
N LEU A 308 44.39 2.21 6.62
CA LEU A 308 43.02 2.63 6.30
C LEU A 308 42.08 1.43 6.19
N PHE A 309 42.44 0.46 5.36
CA PHE A 309 41.60 -0.71 5.13
C PHE A 309 41.58 -1.65 6.33
N GLU A 310 42.68 -1.77 7.10
CA GLU A 310 42.68 -2.46 8.39
C GLU A 310 41.71 -1.80 9.38
N ALA A 311 41.76 -0.47 9.52
CA ALA A 311 40.85 0.27 10.39
C ALA A 311 39.38 0.12 9.98
N MET A 312 39.09 0.27 8.67
CA MET A 312 37.74 0.07 8.14
C MET A 312 37.26 -1.37 8.36
N SER A 313 38.12 -2.36 8.10
CA SER A 313 37.80 -3.77 8.36
C SER A 313 37.49 -4.02 9.83
N VAL A 314 38.23 -3.42 10.76
CA VAL A 314 37.98 -3.56 12.20
C VAL A 314 36.62 -2.98 12.60
N LEU A 315 36.26 -1.79 12.11
CA LEU A 315 34.94 -1.20 12.40
C LEU A 315 33.81 -2.09 11.85
N HIS A 316 33.98 -2.55 10.61
CA HIS A 316 33.00 -3.42 9.95
C HIS A 316 32.80 -4.74 10.70
N GLN A 317 33.90 -5.42 11.04
CA GLN A 317 33.88 -6.67 11.82
C GLN A 317 33.27 -6.46 13.20
N THR A 318 33.54 -5.33 13.85
CA THR A 318 32.95 -4.99 15.16
C THR A 318 31.45 -4.80 15.06
N PHE A 319 30.96 -4.09 14.03
CA PHE A 319 29.53 -3.98 13.78
C PHE A 319 28.88 -5.34 13.58
N HIS A 320 29.45 -6.19 12.73
CA HIS A 320 28.93 -7.54 12.50
C HIS A 320 28.96 -8.39 13.78
N PHE A 321 29.99 -8.30 14.60
CA PHE A 321 30.04 -8.98 15.89
C PHE A 321 28.89 -8.51 16.81
N VAL A 322 28.74 -7.19 16.99
CA VAL A 322 27.70 -6.63 17.86
C VAL A 322 26.30 -6.98 17.34
N ARG A 323 26.09 -6.97 16.03
CA ARG A 323 24.83 -7.38 15.40
C ARG A 323 24.43 -8.79 15.80
N HIS A 324 25.35 -9.76 15.75
CA HIS A 324 25.07 -11.13 16.19
C HIS A 324 24.89 -11.21 17.71
N PHE A 325 25.75 -10.53 18.48
CA PHE A 325 25.64 -10.48 19.94
C PHE A 325 24.28 -9.98 20.42
N VAL A 326 23.75 -8.94 19.78
CA VAL A 326 22.44 -8.36 20.09
C VAL A 326 21.29 -9.25 19.61
N ALA A 327 21.43 -9.91 18.45
CA ALA A 327 20.43 -10.86 17.96
C ALA A 327 20.28 -12.09 18.88
N ASP A 328 21.35 -12.49 19.56
CA ASP A 328 21.35 -13.58 20.54
C ASP A 328 20.89 -13.14 21.94
N ALA A 329 20.70 -11.84 22.18
CA ALA A 329 20.29 -11.34 23.48
C ALA A 329 18.81 -11.62 23.76
N THR A 330 18.50 -11.94 25.02
CA THR A 330 17.12 -11.96 25.52
C THR A 330 16.67 -10.52 25.76
N ILE A 331 15.68 -10.06 24.99
CA ILE A 331 15.14 -8.71 25.09
C ILE A 331 13.77 -8.79 25.77
N PRO A 332 13.60 -8.19 26.96
CA PRO A 332 12.29 -8.08 27.58
C PRO A 332 11.33 -7.26 26.74
N LEU A 333 10.15 -7.82 26.50
CA LEU A 333 9.01 -7.14 25.90
C LEU A 333 7.99 -6.85 26.99
N PRO A 334 6.99 -5.98 26.72
CA PRO A 334 5.93 -5.70 27.68
C PRO A 334 5.23 -6.96 28.18
N ASP A 335 4.66 -6.86 29.38
CA ASP A 335 3.68 -7.80 29.92
C ASP A 335 4.11 -9.27 30.07
N GLY A 336 5.40 -9.49 30.36
CA GLY A 336 5.95 -10.82 30.63
C GLY A 336 6.36 -11.59 29.38
N PHE A 337 6.36 -10.96 28.22
CA PHE A 337 6.92 -11.54 27.00
C PHE A 337 8.42 -11.25 26.86
N LEU A 338 9.13 -12.13 26.16
CA LEU A 338 10.54 -11.97 25.83
C LEU A 338 10.75 -12.21 24.33
N CYS A 339 11.72 -11.52 23.74
CA CYS A 339 12.29 -11.90 22.45
C CYS A 339 13.61 -12.63 22.68
N GLU A 340 13.73 -13.86 22.19
CA GLU A 340 14.93 -14.68 22.27
C GLU A 340 15.27 -15.21 20.88
N LYS A 341 16.45 -14.84 20.34
CA LYS A 341 16.91 -15.30 19.02
C LYS A 341 15.86 -15.13 17.92
N GLY A 342 15.18 -13.98 17.91
CA GLY A 342 14.11 -13.68 16.95
C GLY A 342 12.78 -14.41 17.18
N HIS A 343 12.62 -15.11 18.31
CA HIS A 343 11.37 -15.75 18.69
C HIS A 343 10.68 -15.01 19.83
N LEU A 344 9.36 -14.90 19.78
CA LEU A 344 8.55 -14.47 20.92
C LEU A 344 8.36 -15.66 21.86
N THR A 345 8.64 -15.46 23.14
CA THR A 345 8.47 -16.47 24.19
C THR A 345 7.85 -15.88 25.45
N VAL A 346 7.38 -16.74 26.36
CA VAL A 346 6.91 -16.33 27.69
C VAL A 346 8.10 -16.27 28.64
N GLY A 347 8.17 -15.21 29.47
CA GLY A 347 9.20 -15.06 30.48
C GLY A 347 8.94 -15.90 31.73
N GLU A 348 9.87 -15.82 32.69
CA GLU A 348 9.75 -16.48 34.00
C GLU A 348 8.49 -16.03 34.74
N ARG A 349 8.25 -14.72 34.78
CA ARG A 349 6.94 -14.16 35.12
C ARG A 349 6.05 -14.31 33.89
N LYS A 350 5.24 -15.37 33.89
CA LYS A 350 4.31 -15.64 32.79
C LYS A 350 3.33 -14.48 32.59
N PRO A 351 3.00 -14.13 31.33
CA PRO A 351 1.92 -13.20 31.03
C PRO A 351 0.61 -13.70 31.65
N GLU A 352 -0.18 -12.77 32.20
CA GLU A 352 -1.47 -13.09 32.83
C GLU A 352 -2.61 -12.94 31.81
N PRO A 353 -3.31 -14.01 31.40
CA PRO A 353 -4.49 -13.93 30.55
C PRO A 353 -5.63 -13.14 31.25
N PRO A 354 -6.65 -12.66 30.50
CA PRO A 354 -6.98 -13.00 29.11
C PRO A 354 -6.43 -12.05 28.03
N GLU A 355 -6.21 -10.76 28.31
CA GLU A 355 -5.77 -9.76 27.30
C GLU A 355 -4.43 -10.13 26.67
N ARG A 356 -3.54 -10.75 27.46
CA ARG A 356 -2.19 -11.10 27.03
C ARG A 356 -2.15 -12.16 25.94
N LEU A 357 -3.22 -12.93 25.77
CA LEU A 357 -3.37 -13.84 24.64
C LEU A 357 -3.36 -13.06 23.32
N LEU A 358 -4.18 -12.01 23.23
CA LEU A 358 -4.28 -11.17 22.04
C LEU A 358 -3.02 -10.31 21.88
N LYS A 359 -2.46 -9.81 23.00
CA LYS A 359 -1.21 -9.04 22.99
C LYS A 359 -0.05 -9.83 22.40
N ALA A 360 0.04 -11.14 22.65
CA ALA A 360 1.07 -11.98 22.05
C ALA A 360 1.04 -11.93 20.52
N PHE A 361 -0.16 -11.97 19.92
CA PHE A 361 -0.32 -11.88 18.46
C PHE A 361 0.01 -10.48 17.95
N GLU A 362 -0.37 -9.41 18.66
CA GLU A 362 0.05 -8.05 18.31
C GLU A 362 1.60 -7.95 18.30
N LEU A 363 2.29 -8.53 19.28
CA LEU A 363 3.76 -8.54 19.31
C LEU A 363 4.38 -9.36 18.17
N LEU A 364 3.80 -10.52 17.83
CA LEU A 364 4.21 -11.30 16.67
C LEU A 364 4.04 -10.50 15.37
N GLN A 365 2.89 -9.81 15.21
CA GLN A 365 2.56 -8.98 14.05
C GLN A 365 3.49 -7.77 13.95
N ARG A 366 3.58 -6.98 15.02
CA ARG A 366 4.37 -5.74 15.09
C ARG A 366 5.83 -5.97 14.77
N TYR A 367 6.42 -7.01 15.37
CA TYR A 367 7.84 -7.29 15.25
C TYR A 367 8.16 -8.49 14.36
N ALA A 368 7.28 -8.99 13.50
CA ALA A 368 7.60 -10.16 12.64
C ALA A 368 8.36 -11.29 13.37
N LEU A 369 7.95 -11.60 14.60
CA LEU A 369 8.63 -12.60 15.43
C LEU A 369 8.05 -13.98 15.13
N LYS A 370 8.87 -15.02 15.29
CA LYS A 370 8.38 -16.40 15.24
C LYS A 370 7.93 -16.84 16.64
N PRO A 371 6.84 -17.60 16.79
CA PRO A 371 6.47 -18.09 18.10
C PRO A 371 7.44 -19.19 18.57
N SER A 372 7.84 -19.17 19.84
CA SER A 372 8.57 -20.28 20.46
C SER A 372 7.64 -21.45 20.78
N ALA A 373 8.17 -22.66 20.96
CA ALA A 373 7.38 -23.81 21.41
C ALA A 373 6.71 -23.57 22.79
N ALA A 374 7.38 -22.81 23.68
CA ALA A 374 6.82 -22.44 24.97
C ALA A 374 5.65 -21.47 24.83
N LEU A 375 5.75 -20.49 23.92
CA LEU A 375 4.64 -19.58 23.62
C LEU A 375 3.45 -20.32 23.02
N LEU A 376 3.67 -21.19 22.02
CA LEU A 376 2.58 -21.96 21.40
C LEU A 376 1.83 -22.80 22.42
N ARG A 377 2.57 -23.51 23.29
CA ARG A 377 1.97 -24.27 24.39
C ARG A 377 1.14 -23.37 25.30
N TRP A 378 1.71 -22.25 25.75
CA TRP A 378 1.01 -21.31 26.63
C TRP A 378 -0.26 -20.74 25.97
N LEU A 379 -0.21 -20.38 24.69
CA LEU A 379 -1.37 -19.88 23.95
C LEU A 379 -2.47 -20.93 23.86
N SER A 380 -2.14 -22.17 23.49
CA SER A 380 -3.12 -23.26 23.38
C SER A 380 -3.72 -23.66 24.73
N GLU A 381 -2.90 -23.74 25.80
CA GLU A 381 -3.38 -24.08 27.15
C GLU A 381 -4.33 -23.02 27.73
N ASN A 382 -4.13 -21.75 27.37
CA ASN A 382 -4.91 -20.62 27.90
C ASN A 382 -5.97 -20.09 26.93
N ALA A 383 -6.06 -20.62 25.71
CA ALA A 383 -7.00 -20.16 24.68
C ALA A 383 -8.46 -20.00 25.16
N PRO A 384 -9.05 -20.93 25.96
CA PRO A 384 -10.42 -20.77 26.45
C PRO A 384 -10.67 -19.49 27.26
N GLN A 385 -9.62 -18.92 27.88
CA GLN A 385 -9.73 -17.70 28.67
C GLN A 385 -9.93 -16.45 27.80
N ALA A 386 -9.63 -16.50 26.50
CA ALA A 386 -9.83 -15.36 25.59
C ALA A 386 -11.29 -14.88 25.55
N LYS A 387 -12.26 -15.75 25.88
CA LYS A 387 -13.69 -15.38 26.05
C LYS A 387 -13.90 -14.27 27.08
N GLN A 388 -13.03 -14.17 28.08
CA GLN A 388 -13.13 -13.15 29.14
C GLN A 388 -12.63 -11.77 28.66
N ALA A 389 -11.87 -11.70 27.57
CA ALA A 389 -11.32 -10.46 27.01
C ALA A 389 -12.19 -9.83 25.90
N GLN A 390 -13.37 -10.39 25.60
CA GLN A 390 -14.18 -9.98 24.44
C GLN A 390 -14.59 -8.51 24.43
N ILE A 391 -14.79 -7.92 25.61
CA ILE A 391 -15.16 -6.51 25.79
C ILE A 391 -13.97 -5.64 26.22
N SER A 392 -12.76 -6.20 26.23
CA SER A 392 -11.55 -5.50 26.68
C SER A 392 -11.04 -4.61 25.54
N PRO A 393 -10.94 -3.27 25.73
CA PRO A 393 -10.45 -2.36 24.69
C PRO A 393 -9.03 -2.69 24.23
N GLU A 394 -8.17 -3.15 25.15
CA GLU A 394 -6.80 -3.55 24.83
C GLU A 394 -6.75 -4.80 23.93
N ALA A 395 -7.58 -5.80 24.24
CA ALA A 395 -7.68 -7.01 23.43
C ALA A 395 -8.25 -6.70 22.04
N ALA A 396 -9.26 -5.82 21.98
CA ALA A 396 -9.84 -5.35 20.72
C ALA A 396 -8.79 -4.64 19.85
N GLN A 397 -7.99 -3.73 20.43
CA GLN A 397 -6.90 -3.08 19.72
C GLN A 397 -5.86 -4.08 19.20
N SER A 398 -5.48 -5.06 20.02
CA SER A 398 -4.55 -6.13 19.63
C SER A 398 -5.09 -6.96 18.47
N PHE A 399 -6.37 -7.36 18.53
CA PHE A 399 -7.03 -8.10 17.45
C PHE A 399 -7.11 -7.30 16.16
N LEU A 400 -7.54 -6.04 16.24
CA LEU A 400 -7.67 -5.17 15.06
C LEU A 400 -6.32 -4.91 14.41
N ALA A 401 -5.24 -4.73 15.17
CA ALA A 401 -3.88 -4.59 14.64
C ALA A 401 -3.42 -5.84 13.87
N VAL A 402 -3.78 -7.04 14.34
CA VAL A 402 -3.50 -8.29 13.61
C VAL A 402 -4.36 -8.39 12.35
N LEU A 403 -5.63 -8.01 12.43
CA LEU A 403 -6.58 -8.09 11.32
C LEU A 403 -6.21 -7.14 10.16
N THR A 404 -5.76 -5.92 10.47
CA THR A 404 -5.30 -4.92 9.49
C THR A 404 -3.85 -5.15 9.05
N GLY A 405 -3.13 -6.05 9.71
CA GLY A 405 -1.73 -6.34 9.46
C GLY A 405 -0.79 -5.20 9.85
N ASP A 406 -1.12 -4.48 10.93
CA ASP A 406 -0.32 -3.36 11.44
C ASP A 406 0.97 -3.90 12.08
N GLY A 407 2.05 -3.95 11.30
CA GLY A 407 3.34 -4.43 11.76
C GLY A 407 4.28 -4.84 10.65
N ASP A 408 5.36 -5.51 11.04
CA ASP A 408 6.40 -5.99 10.13
C ASP A 408 6.15 -7.42 9.62
N ALA A 409 5.23 -8.18 10.24
CA ALA A 409 4.98 -9.58 9.87
C ALA A 409 4.31 -9.70 8.49
N PRO A 410 4.61 -10.76 7.71
CA PRO A 410 3.86 -11.05 6.50
C PRO A 410 2.35 -11.15 6.80
N PHE A 411 1.54 -10.49 5.97
CA PHE A 411 0.10 -10.39 6.21
C PHE A 411 -0.56 -11.78 6.27
N GLY A 412 -1.49 -11.95 7.21
CA GLY A 412 -2.28 -13.16 7.37
C GLY A 412 -1.61 -14.30 8.16
N GLU A 413 -0.28 -14.34 8.28
CA GLU A 413 0.41 -15.41 9.03
C GLU A 413 -0.01 -15.43 10.51
N VAL A 414 -0.03 -14.26 11.15
CA VAL A 414 -0.38 -14.14 12.58
C VAL A 414 -1.87 -14.40 12.80
N LEU A 415 -2.76 -13.93 11.92
CA LEU A 415 -4.19 -14.22 11.99
C LEU A 415 -4.47 -15.73 11.86
N ARG A 416 -3.79 -16.41 10.95
CA ARG A 416 -3.86 -17.89 10.83
C ARG A 416 -3.31 -18.58 12.06
N LEU A 417 -2.26 -18.04 12.70
CA LEU A 417 -1.77 -18.57 13.96
C LEU A 417 -2.80 -18.43 15.09
N MET A 418 -3.56 -17.32 15.14
CA MET A 418 -4.65 -17.16 16.10
C MET A 418 -5.74 -18.23 15.95
N VAL A 419 -6.01 -18.64 14.70
CA VAL A 419 -6.92 -19.75 14.38
C VAL A 419 -6.34 -21.06 14.88
N GLN A 420 -5.07 -21.35 14.54
CA GLN A 420 -4.40 -22.61 14.88
C GLN A 420 -4.27 -22.86 16.39
N THR A 421 -4.10 -21.81 17.20
CA THR A 421 -4.02 -21.96 18.67
C THR A 421 -5.38 -22.08 19.35
N GLY A 422 -6.49 -21.85 18.63
CA GLY A 422 -7.85 -21.80 19.18
C GLY A 422 -8.19 -20.48 19.91
N VAL A 423 -7.26 -19.52 19.97
CA VAL A 423 -7.50 -18.23 20.63
C VAL A 423 -8.58 -17.44 19.89
N LEU A 424 -8.57 -17.43 18.55
CA LEU A 424 -9.59 -16.72 17.77
C LEU A 424 -10.99 -17.28 18.02
N ALA A 425 -11.13 -18.61 18.07
CA ALA A 425 -12.41 -19.26 18.33
C ALA A 425 -12.98 -18.91 19.70
N ALA A 426 -12.14 -18.81 20.74
CA ALA A 426 -12.58 -18.41 22.08
C ALA A 426 -12.85 -16.90 22.19
N TYR A 427 -12.07 -16.07 21.50
CA TYR A 427 -12.25 -14.61 21.47
C TYR A 427 -13.47 -14.20 20.64
N LEU A 428 -13.73 -14.88 19.52
CA LEU A 428 -14.84 -14.58 18.62
C LEU A 428 -15.69 -15.86 18.42
N PRO A 429 -16.67 -16.15 19.31
CA PRO A 429 -17.47 -17.37 19.25
C PRO A 429 -18.23 -17.56 17.93
N GLU A 430 -18.66 -16.46 17.31
CA GLU A 430 -19.34 -16.46 16.01
C GLU A 430 -18.46 -17.04 14.90
N TRP A 431 -17.14 -16.82 14.98
CA TRP A 431 -16.16 -17.43 14.09
C TRP A 431 -16.08 -18.95 14.30
N ASN A 432 -16.12 -19.43 15.56
CA ASN A 432 -15.99 -20.86 15.85
C ASN A 432 -17.06 -21.70 15.13
N GLU A 433 -18.30 -21.21 15.12
CA GLU A 433 -19.42 -21.88 14.46
C GLU A 433 -19.34 -21.76 12.93
N ALA A 434 -18.97 -20.57 12.43
CA ALA A 434 -18.92 -20.31 10.99
C ALA A 434 -17.72 -20.97 10.29
N ALA A 435 -16.56 -21.07 10.96
CA ALA A 435 -15.30 -21.38 10.30
C ALA A 435 -15.27 -22.74 9.57
N LEU A 436 -16.01 -23.71 10.10
CA LEU A 436 -16.10 -25.07 9.56
C LEU A 436 -17.34 -25.29 8.68
N TYR A 437 -18.21 -24.28 8.54
CA TYR A 437 -19.41 -24.38 7.71
C TYR A 437 -19.04 -24.43 6.23
N VAL A 438 -19.64 -25.38 5.51
CA VAL A 438 -19.53 -25.53 4.05
C VAL A 438 -20.86 -25.04 3.45
N PRO A 439 -20.86 -23.90 2.74
CA PRO A 439 -22.07 -23.39 2.09
C PRO A 439 -22.66 -24.40 1.10
N SER A 440 -23.98 -24.40 0.94
CA SER A 440 -24.65 -25.31 -0.01
C SER A 440 -24.41 -24.87 -1.46
N ASN A 441 -24.10 -23.60 -1.66
CA ASN A 441 -23.71 -23.05 -2.96
C ASN A 441 -22.41 -23.68 -3.48
N ALA A 442 -22.56 -24.35 -4.62
CA ALA A 442 -21.54 -24.83 -5.54
C ALA A 442 -20.31 -23.91 -5.80
N ALA A 443 -20.39 -22.61 -5.53
CA ALA A 443 -19.30 -21.66 -5.70
C ALA A 443 -18.18 -21.80 -4.68
N HIS A 444 -18.50 -22.16 -3.44
CA HIS A 444 -17.52 -22.17 -2.38
C HIS A 444 -16.62 -23.40 -2.52
N ARG A 445 -15.36 -23.18 -2.91
CA ARG A 445 -14.30 -24.20 -2.85
C ARG A 445 -13.90 -24.52 -1.41
N PHE A 446 -14.03 -23.53 -0.52
CA PHE A 446 -13.51 -23.56 0.85
C PHE A 446 -14.64 -23.40 1.87
N THR A 447 -14.38 -23.74 3.13
CA THR A 447 -15.29 -23.40 4.24
C THR A 447 -15.40 -21.89 4.39
N VAL A 448 -16.45 -21.41 5.06
CA VAL A 448 -16.63 -19.97 5.32
C VAL A 448 -15.41 -19.37 6.03
N GLY A 449 -14.79 -20.09 6.96
CA GLY A 449 -13.58 -19.59 7.65
C GLY A 449 -12.40 -19.34 6.70
N GLU A 450 -12.06 -20.31 5.85
CA GLU A 450 -10.95 -20.14 4.91
C GLU A 450 -11.27 -19.11 3.83
N HIS A 451 -12.54 -18.98 3.44
CA HIS A 451 -13.02 -17.91 2.58
C HIS A 451 -12.78 -16.53 3.21
N LEU A 452 -13.24 -16.28 4.44
CA LEU A 452 -13.05 -15.00 5.14
C LEU A 452 -11.57 -14.62 5.33
N LEU A 453 -10.70 -15.59 5.65
CA LEU A 453 -9.25 -15.36 5.71
C LEU A 453 -8.65 -15.00 4.35
N SER A 454 -9.16 -15.63 3.29
CA SER A 454 -8.75 -15.34 1.92
C SER A 454 -9.26 -13.96 1.48
N THR A 455 -10.48 -13.57 1.84
CA THR A 455 -11.06 -12.24 1.57
C THR A 455 -10.19 -11.13 2.17
N VAL A 456 -9.82 -11.20 3.45
CA VAL A 456 -8.94 -10.18 4.05
C VAL A 456 -7.54 -10.18 3.42
N THR A 457 -7.06 -11.34 2.95
CA THR A 457 -5.78 -11.45 2.23
C THR A 457 -5.85 -10.77 0.86
N GLU A 458 -6.93 -10.95 0.10
CA GLU A 458 -7.16 -10.26 -1.18
C GLU A 458 -7.32 -8.75 -0.98
N LEU A 459 -8.01 -8.34 0.08
CA LEU A 459 -8.14 -6.93 0.44
C LEU A 459 -6.78 -6.29 0.75
N HIS A 460 -5.90 -7.01 1.44
CA HIS A 460 -4.51 -6.59 1.64
C HIS A 460 -3.73 -6.51 0.32
N ARG A 461 -3.93 -7.44 -0.63
CA ARG A 461 -3.31 -7.37 -1.96
C ARG A 461 -3.74 -6.13 -2.72
N LEU A 462 -5.03 -5.75 -2.63
CA LEU A 462 -5.54 -4.50 -3.20
C LEU A 462 -4.90 -3.26 -2.54
N ARG A 463 -4.70 -3.28 -1.21
CA ARG A 463 -3.95 -2.23 -0.49
C ARG A 463 -2.53 -2.05 -1.04
N GLU A 464 -1.83 -3.16 -1.26
CA GLU A 464 -0.46 -3.13 -1.80
C GLU A 464 -0.43 -2.69 -3.26
N ALA A 465 -1.41 -3.07 -4.08
CA ALA A 465 -1.58 -2.57 -5.45
C ALA A 465 -1.79 -1.04 -5.46
N ALA A 466 -2.63 -0.52 -4.55
CA ALA A 466 -2.83 0.91 -4.38
C ALA A 466 -1.53 1.65 -4.00
N ARG A 467 -0.74 1.09 -3.07
CA ARG A 467 0.57 1.65 -2.67
C ARG A 467 1.59 1.66 -3.81
N ARG A 468 1.50 0.72 -4.76
CA ARG A 468 2.30 0.71 -5.99
C ARG A 468 1.80 1.70 -7.06
N GLY A 469 0.68 2.39 -6.82
CA GLY A 469 0.11 3.35 -7.75
C GLY A 469 -0.68 2.70 -8.90
N GLU A 470 -1.14 1.46 -8.73
CA GLU A 470 -1.91 0.75 -9.75
C GLU A 470 -3.33 1.35 -9.87
N PHE A 471 -3.77 1.64 -11.10
CA PHE A 471 -5.13 2.10 -11.39
C PHE A 471 -6.10 0.92 -11.49
N PRO A 472 -7.32 0.99 -10.91
CA PRO A 472 -7.90 2.12 -10.18
C PRO A 472 -7.63 2.11 -8.67
N TRP A 473 -6.88 1.13 -8.17
CA TRP A 473 -6.73 0.86 -6.73
C TRP A 473 -6.16 2.03 -5.94
N ALA A 474 -5.22 2.79 -6.50
CA ALA A 474 -4.68 3.99 -5.85
C ALA A 474 -5.77 5.04 -5.53
N ASP A 475 -6.63 5.35 -6.51
CA ASP A 475 -7.70 6.34 -6.37
C ASP A 475 -8.85 5.84 -5.47
N VAL A 476 -9.14 4.54 -5.56
CA VAL A 476 -10.17 3.88 -4.75
C VAL A 476 -9.73 3.84 -3.28
N TRP A 477 -8.49 3.42 -3.01
CA TRP A 477 -7.96 3.33 -1.66
C TRP A 477 -7.79 4.71 -1.01
N ALA A 478 -7.44 5.74 -1.78
CA ALA A 478 -7.37 7.12 -1.29
C ALA A 478 -8.72 7.65 -0.77
N GLY A 479 -9.85 7.06 -1.18
CA GLY A 479 -11.18 7.40 -0.65
C GLY A 479 -11.67 6.53 0.51
N VAL A 480 -10.84 5.62 1.03
CA VAL A 480 -11.20 4.79 2.20
C VAL A 480 -11.17 5.66 3.45
N SER A 481 -12.33 5.82 4.10
CA SER A 481 -12.45 6.63 5.31
C SER A 481 -11.97 5.93 6.57
N ASP A 482 -12.09 4.59 6.64
CA ASP A 482 -11.69 3.78 7.79
C ASP A 482 -11.24 2.38 7.35
N GLU A 483 -9.93 2.16 7.28
CA GLU A 483 -9.35 0.87 6.88
C GLU A 483 -9.73 -0.25 7.84
N THR A 484 -9.73 0.03 9.15
CA THR A 484 -10.02 -1.00 10.16
C THR A 484 -11.44 -1.53 10.02
N VAL A 485 -12.42 -0.65 9.79
CA VAL A 485 -13.82 -1.05 9.56
C VAL A 485 -13.96 -1.81 8.24
N LEU A 486 -13.22 -1.44 7.18
CA LEU A 486 -13.20 -2.16 5.92
C LEU A 486 -12.68 -3.60 6.07
N PHE A 487 -11.55 -3.78 6.76
CA PHE A 487 -11.00 -5.11 7.05
C PHE A 487 -11.92 -5.93 7.96
N LEU A 488 -12.55 -5.29 8.95
CA LEU A 488 -13.52 -5.96 9.81
C LEU A 488 -14.76 -6.40 9.02
N ALA A 489 -15.32 -5.54 8.16
CA ALA A 489 -16.44 -5.88 7.29
C ALA A 489 -16.11 -7.10 6.42
N ALA A 490 -14.95 -7.08 5.76
CA ALA A 490 -14.45 -8.22 4.97
C ALA A 490 -14.35 -9.51 5.79
N PHE A 491 -13.93 -9.41 7.05
CA PHE A 491 -13.79 -10.56 7.93
C PHE A 491 -15.10 -11.10 8.49
N VAL A 492 -16.17 -10.29 8.59
CA VAL A 492 -17.43 -10.69 9.23
C VAL A 492 -18.62 -10.84 8.28
N HIS A 493 -18.52 -10.39 7.03
CA HIS A 493 -19.67 -10.26 6.11
C HIS A 493 -20.49 -11.56 5.98
N ASP A 494 -19.79 -12.70 5.92
CA ASP A 494 -20.38 -14.01 5.68
C ASP A 494 -20.54 -14.89 6.93
N LEU A 495 -20.21 -14.35 8.12
CA LEU A 495 -20.37 -15.10 9.37
C LEU A 495 -21.84 -15.48 9.63
N GLY A 496 -22.83 -14.85 9.01
CA GLY A 496 -24.25 -15.19 9.17
C GLY A 496 -24.68 -16.47 8.45
N LYS A 497 -23.91 -16.98 7.46
CA LYS A 497 -24.35 -18.09 6.58
C LYS A 497 -24.63 -19.40 7.31
N PHE A 498 -23.95 -19.67 8.43
CA PHE A 498 -24.19 -20.90 9.20
C PHE A 498 -25.54 -20.89 9.95
N LEU A 499 -26.12 -19.71 10.22
CA LEU A 499 -27.37 -19.55 10.97
C LEU A 499 -28.60 -19.60 10.06
N SER A 500 -28.53 -18.93 8.91
CA SER A 500 -29.58 -18.96 7.88
C SER A 500 -28.94 -18.60 6.56
N GLU A 501 -28.98 -19.51 5.58
CA GLU A 501 -28.50 -19.22 4.23
C GLU A 501 -29.46 -18.28 3.46
N PRO A 502 -30.81 -18.39 3.59
CA PRO A 502 -31.74 -17.43 2.97
C PRO A 502 -31.67 -16.01 3.54
N ASP A 503 -31.49 -15.87 4.86
CA ASP A 503 -31.53 -14.58 5.57
C ASP A 503 -30.14 -14.13 6.09
N HIS A 504 -29.06 -14.64 5.50
CA HIS A 504 -27.70 -14.41 6.00
C HIS A 504 -27.32 -12.93 6.03
N GLU A 505 -27.88 -12.09 5.17
CA GLU A 505 -27.65 -10.64 5.19
C GLU A 505 -28.19 -10.01 6.49
N GLU A 506 -29.45 -10.28 6.86
CA GLU A 506 -30.05 -9.73 8.08
C GLU A 506 -29.36 -10.28 9.34
N VAL A 507 -29.04 -11.58 9.34
CA VAL A 507 -28.28 -12.21 10.43
C VAL A 507 -26.87 -11.61 10.51
N GLY A 508 -26.20 -11.44 9.38
CA GLY A 508 -24.86 -10.86 9.26
C GLY A 508 -24.81 -9.44 9.81
N LEU A 509 -25.82 -8.61 9.52
CA LEU A 509 -25.96 -7.27 10.10
C LEU A 509 -26.02 -7.30 11.63
N ARG A 510 -26.86 -8.16 12.21
CA ARG A 510 -26.98 -8.27 13.68
C ARG A 510 -25.65 -8.73 14.31
N LEU A 511 -24.98 -9.71 13.70
CA LEU A 511 -23.68 -10.19 14.16
C LEU A 511 -22.61 -9.11 14.05
N ALA A 512 -22.55 -8.38 12.93
CA ALA A 512 -21.58 -7.32 12.72
C ALA A 512 -21.72 -6.21 13.77
N ARG A 513 -22.96 -5.79 14.09
CA ARG A 513 -23.22 -4.82 15.18
C ARG A 513 -22.76 -5.35 16.53
N GLN A 514 -23.09 -6.60 16.87
CA GLN A 514 -22.68 -7.22 18.13
C GLN A 514 -21.15 -7.33 18.26
N ILE A 515 -20.47 -7.75 17.20
CA ILE A 515 -19.01 -7.86 17.15
C ILE A 515 -18.38 -6.48 17.28
N GLY A 516 -18.81 -5.50 16.48
CA GLY A 516 -18.31 -4.13 16.53
C GLY A 516 -18.50 -3.48 17.90
N GLY A 517 -19.65 -3.71 18.54
CA GLY A 517 -19.94 -3.19 19.88
C GLY A 517 -19.00 -3.77 20.95
N ARG A 518 -18.71 -5.09 20.90
CA ARG A 518 -17.71 -5.72 21.79
C ARG A 518 -16.30 -5.19 21.56
N LEU A 519 -15.96 -4.87 20.30
CA LEU A 519 -14.68 -4.28 19.93
C LEU A 519 -14.57 -2.78 20.28
N GLY A 520 -15.63 -2.16 20.82
CA GLY A 520 -15.62 -0.76 21.24
C GLY A 520 -15.64 0.25 20.08
N LEU A 521 -16.22 -0.12 18.93
CA LEU A 521 -16.41 0.82 17.83
C LEU A 521 -17.42 1.92 18.21
N SER A 522 -17.17 3.16 17.79
CA SER A 522 -18.13 4.25 17.92
C SER A 522 -19.37 4.01 17.04
N GLU A 523 -20.50 4.67 17.34
CA GLU A 523 -21.73 4.53 16.56
C GLU A 523 -21.53 4.83 15.06
N ASP A 524 -20.71 5.83 14.71
CA ASP A 524 -20.41 6.13 13.29
C ASP A 524 -19.68 4.96 12.59
N ARG A 525 -18.74 4.31 13.29
CA ARG A 525 -18.01 3.14 12.78
C ARG A 525 -18.89 1.90 12.71
N LEU A 526 -19.81 1.73 13.66
CA LEU A 526 -20.83 0.67 13.64
C LEU A 526 -21.78 0.83 12.45
N ALA A 527 -22.28 2.04 12.22
CA ALA A 527 -23.14 2.34 11.08
C ALA A 527 -22.43 2.07 9.74
N LEU A 528 -21.14 2.43 9.64
CA LEU A 528 -20.34 2.12 8.46
C LEU A 528 -20.15 0.60 8.27
N LEU A 529 -19.82 -0.13 9.34
CA LEU A 529 -19.69 -1.59 9.32
C LEU A 529 -20.99 -2.26 8.84
N GLU A 530 -22.13 -1.83 9.38
CA GLU A 530 -23.45 -2.34 8.99
C GLU A 530 -23.76 -2.05 7.53
N ARG A 531 -23.47 -0.85 7.02
CA ARG A 531 -23.66 -0.51 5.60
C ARG A 531 -22.79 -1.37 4.68
N LEU A 532 -21.53 -1.61 5.04
CA LEU A 532 -20.61 -2.44 4.27
C LEU A 532 -21.07 -3.91 4.22
N VAL A 533 -21.50 -4.45 5.36
CA VAL A 533 -22.02 -5.83 5.44
C VAL A 533 -23.36 -5.93 4.71
N ARG A 534 -24.26 -4.95 4.87
CA ARG A 534 -25.56 -4.94 4.18
C ARG A 534 -25.42 -4.96 2.66
N TRP A 535 -24.51 -4.15 2.13
CA TRP A 535 -24.42 -3.90 0.69
C TRP A 535 -23.24 -4.59 0.01
N HIS A 536 -22.55 -5.53 0.67
CA HIS A 536 -21.33 -6.17 0.12
C HIS A 536 -21.53 -6.84 -1.24
N LEU A 537 -22.73 -7.38 -1.51
CA LEU A 537 -23.08 -7.98 -2.79
C LEU A 537 -23.62 -7.01 -3.83
N ILE A 538 -23.92 -5.74 -3.49
CA ILE A 538 -24.68 -4.85 -4.38
C ILE A 538 -24.00 -4.69 -5.74
N LEU A 539 -22.66 -4.57 -5.78
CA LEU A 539 -21.92 -4.42 -7.03
C LEU A 539 -21.85 -5.74 -7.80
N LEU A 540 -21.60 -6.86 -7.12
CA LEU A 540 -21.50 -8.18 -7.75
C LEU A 540 -22.85 -8.65 -8.30
N SER A 541 -23.93 -8.54 -7.51
CA SER A 541 -25.27 -8.94 -7.92
C SER A 541 -25.82 -8.04 -9.02
N THR A 542 -25.61 -6.72 -8.92
CA THR A 542 -26.05 -5.77 -9.95
C THR A 542 -25.27 -5.98 -11.25
N ALA A 543 -23.95 -6.17 -11.19
CA ALA A 543 -23.15 -6.41 -12.40
C ALA A 543 -23.55 -7.70 -13.14
N ARG A 544 -24.04 -8.71 -12.41
CA ARG A 544 -24.51 -9.98 -12.95
C ARG A 544 -25.93 -9.89 -13.55
N LEU A 545 -26.86 -9.24 -12.85
CA LEU A 545 -28.28 -9.30 -13.17
C LEU A 545 -28.81 -8.10 -13.95
N ARG A 546 -28.09 -6.96 -13.91
CA ARG A 546 -28.53 -5.70 -14.51
C ARG A 546 -27.61 -5.18 -15.58
N ASP A 547 -28.16 -4.36 -16.48
CA ASP A 547 -27.34 -3.59 -17.40
C ASP A 547 -26.59 -2.49 -16.63
N VAL A 548 -25.27 -2.67 -16.51
CA VAL A 548 -24.33 -1.79 -15.80
C VAL A 548 -24.19 -0.39 -16.43
N PHE A 549 -24.72 -0.17 -17.64
CA PHE A 549 -24.71 1.14 -18.28
C PHE A 549 -26.08 1.83 -18.25
N ALA A 550 -27.14 1.13 -17.83
CA ALA A 550 -28.48 1.69 -17.80
C ALA A 550 -28.60 2.78 -16.72
N PRO A 551 -29.08 4.01 -17.06
CA PRO A 551 -29.20 5.11 -16.10
C PRO A 551 -29.99 4.76 -14.83
N GLU A 552 -31.05 3.97 -14.95
CA GLU A 552 -31.86 3.48 -13.83
C GLU A 552 -31.09 2.55 -12.90
N THR A 553 -30.22 1.68 -13.44
CA THR A 553 -29.36 0.80 -12.66
C THR A 553 -28.31 1.61 -11.90
N LEU A 554 -27.69 2.58 -12.57
CA LEU A 554 -26.71 3.46 -11.95
C LEU A 554 -27.32 4.31 -10.84
N ARG A 555 -28.52 4.86 -11.06
CA ARG A 555 -29.28 5.61 -10.04
C ARG A 555 -29.66 4.74 -8.86
N PHE A 556 -30.18 3.53 -9.10
CA PHE A 556 -30.51 2.59 -8.05
C PHE A 556 -29.32 2.33 -7.11
N VAL A 557 -28.15 1.98 -7.66
CA VAL A 557 -26.97 1.74 -6.80
C VAL A 557 -26.51 3.04 -6.14
N ALA A 558 -26.56 4.17 -6.84
CA ALA A 558 -26.22 5.47 -6.24
C ALA A 558 -27.17 5.85 -5.09
N ASP A 559 -28.45 5.50 -5.16
CA ASP A 559 -29.46 5.77 -4.12
C ASP A 559 -29.21 4.90 -2.87
N GLU A 560 -28.91 3.61 -3.06
CA GLU A 560 -28.65 2.69 -1.95
C GLU A 560 -27.28 2.96 -1.27
N VAL A 561 -26.25 3.26 -2.06
CA VAL A 561 -24.90 3.52 -1.56
C VAL A 561 -24.78 4.94 -1.00
N GLY A 562 -25.39 5.94 -1.63
CA GLY A 562 -25.50 7.32 -1.14
C GLY A 562 -24.24 8.18 -1.29
N ASP A 563 -23.04 7.68 -0.99
CA ASP A 563 -21.80 8.47 -0.98
C ASP A 563 -20.59 7.79 -1.65
N GLU A 564 -19.65 8.60 -2.16
CA GLU A 564 -18.45 8.14 -2.90
C GLU A 564 -17.51 7.28 -2.04
N GLY A 565 -17.39 7.59 -0.75
CA GLY A 565 -16.51 6.87 0.18
C GLY A 565 -16.98 5.43 0.38
N LEU A 566 -18.28 5.24 0.66
CA LEU A 566 -18.87 3.91 0.78
C LEU A 566 -18.75 3.14 -0.54
N LEU A 567 -19.02 3.77 -1.69
CA LEU A 567 -18.89 3.10 -3.00
C LEU A 567 -17.50 2.52 -3.23
N LYS A 568 -16.45 3.28 -2.88
CA LYS A 568 -15.05 2.84 -2.99
C LYS A 568 -14.74 1.68 -2.06
N MET A 569 -15.20 1.74 -0.81
CA MET A 569 -15.02 0.65 0.15
C MET A 569 -15.78 -0.62 -0.27
N LEU A 570 -17.00 -0.48 -0.79
CA LEU A 570 -17.78 -1.59 -1.34
C LEU A 570 -17.08 -2.20 -2.57
N LEU A 571 -16.48 -1.40 -3.46
CA LEU A 571 -15.70 -1.93 -4.58
C LEU A 571 -14.55 -2.82 -4.10
N LEU A 572 -13.76 -2.34 -3.14
CA LEU A 572 -12.63 -3.10 -2.58
C LEU A 572 -13.12 -4.39 -1.91
N HIS A 573 -14.21 -4.31 -1.15
CA HIS A 573 -14.80 -5.46 -0.48
C HIS A 573 -15.33 -6.49 -1.50
N SER A 574 -16.09 -6.06 -2.51
CA SER A 574 -16.62 -6.92 -3.57
C SER A 574 -15.51 -7.62 -4.37
N PHE A 575 -14.42 -6.92 -4.70
CA PHE A 575 -13.28 -7.55 -5.39
C PHE A 575 -12.56 -8.56 -4.49
N ALA A 576 -12.35 -8.23 -3.21
CA ALA A 576 -11.72 -9.12 -2.26
C ALA A 576 -12.56 -10.40 -2.03
N ASP A 577 -13.88 -10.24 -1.89
CA ASP A 577 -14.83 -11.33 -1.75
C ASP A 577 -14.81 -12.22 -3.01
N ALA A 578 -15.09 -11.65 -4.18
CA ALA A 578 -15.19 -12.41 -5.42
C ALA A 578 -13.92 -13.19 -5.78
N ARG A 579 -12.72 -12.61 -5.55
CA ARG A 579 -11.43 -13.28 -5.79
C ARG A 579 -11.13 -14.40 -4.77
N SER A 580 -11.76 -14.39 -3.61
CA SER A 580 -11.52 -15.36 -2.54
C SER A 580 -12.34 -16.66 -2.64
N VAL A 581 -13.39 -16.69 -3.48
CA VAL A 581 -14.30 -17.85 -3.58
C VAL A 581 -13.72 -18.96 -4.49
N SER A 582 -13.19 -18.60 -5.67
CA SER A 582 -12.26 -19.41 -6.49
C SER A 582 -11.76 -18.66 -7.75
N GLU A 583 -10.58 -19.01 -8.28
CA GLU A 583 -10.02 -18.44 -9.53
C GLU A 583 -10.89 -18.69 -10.79
N GLN A 584 -11.77 -19.68 -10.76
CA GLN A 584 -12.64 -20.03 -11.90
C GLN A 584 -14.00 -19.30 -11.86
N THR A 585 -14.29 -18.60 -10.77
CA THR A 585 -15.62 -18.02 -10.46
C THR A 585 -15.71 -16.53 -10.74
N PHE A 586 -14.61 -15.80 -10.66
CA PHE A 586 -14.56 -14.36 -10.91
C PHE A 586 -13.59 -14.08 -12.05
N THR A 587 -14.16 -13.97 -13.25
CA THR A 587 -13.39 -13.81 -14.49
C THR A 587 -12.97 -12.36 -14.73
N GLU A 588 -11.95 -12.13 -15.57
CA GLU A 588 -11.60 -10.77 -16.01
C GLU A 588 -12.79 -9.99 -16.57
N VAL A 589 -13.77 -10.69 -17.16
CA VAL A 589 -14.93 -10.02 -17.72
C VAL A 589 -15.88 -9.53 -16.63
N GLU A 590 -16.11 -10.34 -15.60
CA GLU A 590 -16.86 -9.92 -14.42
C GLU A 590 -16.15 -8.76 -13.69
N GLU A 591 -14.82 -8.81 -13.56
CA GLU A 591 -14.03 -7.70 -13.03
C GLU A 591 -14.31 -6.40 -13.80
N ARG A 592 -14.26 -6.46 -15.13
CA ARG A 592 -14.54 -5.29 -15.97
C ARG A 592 -15.99 -4.83 -15.81
N MET A 593 -16.97 -5.72 -15.68
CA MET A 593 -18.38 -5.34 -15.49
C MET A 593 -18.62 -4.65 -14.13
N VAL A 594 -17.97 -5.12 -13.07
CA VAL A 594 -18.04 -4.48 -11.75
C VAL A 594 -17.38 -3.09 -11.81
N LEU A 595 -16.25 -2.94 -12.50
CA LEU A 595 -15.61 -1.64 -12.71
C LEU A 595 -16.47 -0.69 -13.56
N ASP A 596 -17.12 -1.20 -14.61
CA ASP A 596 -18.06 -0.43 -15.44
C ASP A 596 -19.19 0.15 -14.60
N LEU A 597 -19.81 -0.70 -13.78
CA LEU A 597 -20.85 -0.30 -12.83
C LEU A 597 -20.29 0.75 -11.85
N TYR A 598 -19.14 0.48 -11.23
CA TYR A 598 -18.51 1.41 -10.28
C TYR A 598 -18.30 2.80 -10.87
N PHE A 599 -17.68 2.91 -12.04
CA PHE A 599 -17.42 4.21 -12.66
C PHE A 599 -18.71 4.92 -13.10
N GLY A 600 -19.73 4.18 -13.54
CA GLY A 600 -21.04 4.74 -13.85
C GLY A 600 -21.76 5.28 -12.60
N VAL A 601 -21.72 4.55 -11.48
CA VAL A 601 -22.31 4.98 -10.21
C VAL A 601 -21.53 6.16 -9.64
N LEU A 602 -20.20 6.11 -9.69
CA LEU A 602 -19.34 7.21 -9.26
C LEU A 602 -19.67 8.50 -10.01
N ARG A 603 -19.86 8.42 -11.33
CA ARG A 603 -20.32 9.55 -12.15
C ARG A 603 -21.65 10.10 -11.64
N THR A 604 -22.62 9.21 -11.42
CA THR A 604 -23.97 9.57 -10.98
C THR A 604 -23.93 10.29 -9.63
N LEU A 605 -23.12 9.83 -8.68
CA LEU A 605 -22.90 10.49 -7.40
C LEU A 605 -22.22 11.86 -7.56
N GLN A 606 -21.18 11.93 -8.39
CA GLN A 606 -20.47 13.18 -8.67
C GLN A 606 -21.36 14.23 -9.33
N GLU A 607 -22.23 13.85 -10.26
CA GLU A 607 -23.20 14.75 -10.90
C GLU A 607 -24.22 15.30 -9.88
N ARG A 608 -24.70 14.47 -8.95
CA ARG A 608 -25.62 14.90 -7.86
C ARG A 608 -24.98 15.92 -6.93
N GLU A 609 -23.68 15.79 -6.68
CA GLU A 609 -22.91 16.72 -5.84
C GLU A 609 -22.35 17.93 -6.61
N GLY A 610 -22.53 17.99 -7.94
CA GLY A 610 -21.95 19.02 -8.79
C GLY A 610 -20.42 18.93 -8.95
N LYS A 611 -19.81 17.77 -8.69
CA LYS A 611 -18.36 17.50 -8.72
C LYS A 611 -17.94 16.77 -10.01
N GLU A 612 -18.06 17.40 -11.17
CA GLU A 612 -17.81 16.70 -12.46
C GLU A 612 -16.32 16.53 -12.84
N ALA A 613 -15.39 17.10 -12.07
CA ALA A 613 -14.01 17.31 -12.53
C ALA A 613 -13.16 16.03 -12.63
N GLN A 614 -13.30 15.06 -11.71
CA GLN A 614 -12.34 13.96 -11.60
C GLN A 614 -12.51 12.91 -12.71
N LEU A 615 -13.71 12.33 -12.83
CA LEU A 615 -13.97 11.28 -13.83
C LEU A 615 -13.79 11.80 -15.27
N THR A 616 -14.24 13.03 -15.52
CA THR A 616 -14.08 13.72 -16.80
C THR A 616 -12.61 13.92 -17.16
N THR A 617 -11.75 14.19 -16.16
CA THR A 617 -10.30 14.30 -16.39
C THR A 617 -9.69 12.96 -16.79
N LEU A 618 -10.12 11.86 -16.15
CA LEU A 618 -9.65 10.51 -16.45
C LEU A 618 -10.07 10.04 -17.84
N THR A 619 -11.35 10.21 -18.21
CA THR A 619 -11.84 9.83 -19.55
C THR A 619 -11.17 10.65 -20.66
N ARG A 620 -10.94 11.97 -20.43
CA ARG A 620 -10.16 12.81 -21.35
C ARG A 620 -8.69 12.38 -21.45
N ALA A 621 -8.08 11.90 -20.36
CA ALA A 621 -6.73 11.35 -20.41
C ALA A 621 -6.69 10.10 -21.30
N ARG A 622 -7.63 9.16 -21.12
CA ARG A 622 -7.77 7.98 -21.98
C ARG A 622 -8.02 8.34 -23.45
N ALA A 623 -8.90 9.28 -23.74
CA ALA A 623 -9.13 9.75 -25.11
C ALA A 623 -7.86 10.34 -25.75
N ARG A 624 -7.03 11.07 -24.98
CA ARG A 624 -5.73 11.60 -25.47
C ARG A 624 -4.74 10.49 -25.78
N GLU A 625 -4.68 9.44 -24.96
CA GLU A 625 -3.83 8.27 -25.24
C GLU A 625 -4.30 7.50 -26.46
N LEU A 626 -5.62 7.40 -26.65
CA LEU A 626 -6.21 6.77 -27.83
C LEU A 626 -5.81 7.50 -29.12
N ARG A 627 -5.87 8.84 -29.14
CA ARG A 627 -5.38 9.68 -30.26
C ARG A 627 -3.90 9.48 -30.57
N ARG A 628 -3.07 9.22 -29.55
CA ARG A 628 -1.64 8.91 -29.77
C ARG A 628 -1.44 7.54 -30.41
N THR A 629 -2.36 6.61 -30.15
CA THR A 629 -2.30 5.21 -30.58
C THR A 629 -2.87 5.02 -31.98
N LEU A 630 -4.03 5.62 -32.28
CA LEU A 630 -4.71 5.56 -33.58
C LEU A 630 -4.34 6.77 -34.44
N ARG A 631 -3.24 6.66 -35.20
CA ARG A 631 -2.83 7.75 -36.12
C ARG A 631 -3.58 7.73 -37.45
N GLU A 632 -4.19 6.59 -37.77
CA GLU A 632 -4.94 6.35 -38.99
C GLU A 632 -6.41 6.79 -38.92
N VAL A 633 -6.91 7.13 -37.73
CA VAL A 633 -8.27 7.64 -37.49
C VAL A 633 -8.18 9.12 -37.11
N SER A 634 -9.10 9.95 -37.59
CA SER A 634 -9.07 11.39 -37.26
C SER A 634 -9.44 11.65 -35.80
N ASP A 635 -8.88 12.73 -35.22
CA ASP A 635 -9.19 13.14 -33.83
C ASP A 635 -10.70 13.35 -33.60
N ALA A 636 -11.42 13.82 -34.61
CA ALA A 636 -12.87 14.05 -34.55
C ALA A 636 -13.65 12.73 -34.49
N GLU A 637 -13.25 11.72 -35.28
CA GLU A 637 -13.85 10.38 -35.24
C GLU A 637 -13.57 9.66 -33.91
N ILE A 638 -12.37 9.81 -33.37
CA ILE A 638 -12.00 9.28 -32.04
C ILE A 638 -12.84 9.96 -30.96
N GLN A 639 -13.01 11.29 -31.03
CA GLN A 639 -13.84 12.03 -30.08
C GLN A 639 -15.30 11.58 -30.13
N ALA A 640 -15.88 11.47 -31.33
CA ALA A 640 -17.25 11.01 -31.50
C ALA A 640 -17.46 9.58 -30.99
N PHE A 641 -16.48 8.69 -31.19
CA PHE A 641 -16.51 7.35 -30.62
C PHE A 641 -16.47 7.40 -29.08
N CYS A 642 -15.54 8.16 -28.48
CA CYS A 642 -15.46 8.28 -27.03
C CYS A 642 -16.72 8.90 -26.40
N GLU A 643 -17.37 9.86 -27.05
CA GLU A 643 -18.62 10.47 -26.59
C GLU A 643 -19.82 9.51 -26.68
N ALA A 644 -19.82 8.59 -27.65
CA ALA A 644 -20.86 7.58 -27.80
C ALA A 644 -20.73 6.42 -26.80
N MET A 645 -19.55 6.23 -26.19
CA MET A 645 -19.29 5.13 -25.26
C MET A 645 -19.52 5.52 -23.79
N PRO A 646 -20.00 4.60 -22.93
CA PRO A 646 -20.11 4.87 -21.50
C PRO A 646 -18.75 5.17 -20.84
N PRO A 647 -18.68 6.07 -19.84
CA PRO A 647 -17.44 6.36 -19.12
C PRO A 647 -16.79 5.14 -18.48
N GLY A 648 -17.60 4.22 -17.94
CA GLY A 648 -17.10 2.97 -17.36
C GLY A 648 -16.30 2.15 -18.37
N TYR A 649 -16.84 1.99 -19.59
CA TYR A 649 -16.16 1.27 -20.67
C TYR A 649 -14.78 1.89 -20.98
N LEU A 650 -14.68 3.21 -21.05
CA LEU A 650 -13.42 3.90 -21.38
C LEU A 650 -12.33 3.70 -20.31
N LEU A 651 -12.72 3.45 -19.06
CA LEU A 651 -11.80 3.33 -17.92
C LEU A 651 -11.49 1.87 -17.57
N SER A 652 -12.46 0.97 -17.72
CA SER A 652 -12.33 -0.47 -17.44
C SER A 652 -11.70 -1.26 -18.59
N THR A 653 -11.83 -0.77 -19.84
CA THR A 653 -11.38 -1.50 -21.02
C THR A 653 -9.90 -1.17 -21.34
N PRO A 654 -9.07 -2.17 -21.68
CA PRO A 654 -7.70 -1.93 -22.14
C PRO A 654 -7.67 -1.01 -23.37
N LEU A 655 -6.73 -0.06 -23.39
CA LEU A 655 -6.63 0.93 -24.47
C LEU A 655 -6.49 0.30 -25.87
N ARG A 656 -5.78 -0.84 -25.96
CA ARG A 656 -5.65 -1.63 -27.21
C ARG A 656 -7.00 -2.10 -27.75
N THR A 657 -7.89 -2.56 -26.87
CA THR A 657 -9.22 -3.06 -27.23
C THR A 657 -10.12 -1.91 -27.66
N ILE A 658 -10.07 -0.78 -26.95
CA ILE A 658 -10.75 0.46 -27.35
C ILE A 658 -10.29 0.91 -28.75
N ALA A 659 -9.00 0.81 -29.04
CA ALA A 659 -8.46 1.17 -30.35
C ALA A 659 -8.99 0.26 -31.47
N ILE A 660 -9.08 -1.05 -31.24
CA ILE A 660 -9.67 -2.01 -32.18
C ILE A 660 -11.15 -1.68 -32.42
N HIS A 661 -11.92 -1.44 -31.37
CA HIS A 661 -13.33 -1.10 -31.47
C HIS A 661 -13.54 0.18 -32.29
N CYS A 662 -12.77 1.22 -32.00
CA CYS A 662 -12.82 2.48 -32.74
C CYS A 662 -12.51 2.26 -34.23
N ARG A 663 -11.47 1.47 -34.56
CA ARG A 663 -11.12 1.14 -35.95
C ARG A 663 -12.23 0.39 -36.68
N LEU A 664 -12.82 -0.61 -36.04
CA LEU A 664 -13.94 -1.39 -36.60
C LEU A 664 -15.13 -0.48 -36.89
N VAL A 665 -15.49 0.38 -35.95
CA VAL A 665 -16.58 1.36 -36.12
C VAL A 665 -16.34 2.22 -37.34
N GLN A 666 -15.14 2.78 -37.51
CA GLN A 666 -14.84 3.62 -38.69
C GLN A 666 -14.86 2.82 -39.99
N GLN A 667 -14.33 1.59 -39.98
CA GLN A 667 -14.36 0.70 -41.14
C GLN A 667 -15.81 0.41 -41.59
N VAL A 668 -16.70 0.09 -40.66
CA VAL A 668 -18.11 -0.20 -40.97
C VAL A 668 -18.83 1.05 -41.44
N ARG A 669 -18.60 2.22 -40.82
CA ARG A 669 -19.17 3.50 -41.29
C ARG A 669 -18.78 3.81 -42.74
N GLN A 670 -17.52 3.59 -43.10
CA GLN A 670 -17.01 3.87 -44.45
C GLN A 670 -17.47 2.85 -45.50
N LYS A 671 -17.39 1.55 -45.18
CA LYS A 671 -17.66 0.47 -46.16
C LYS A 671 -19.12 0.03 -46.19
N ARG A 672 -19.91 0.36 -45.17
CA ARG A 672 -21.30 -0.11 -44.96
C ARG A 672 -21.44 -1.65 -45.01
N MET A 673 -20.42 -2.34 -44.51
CA MET A 673 -20.34 -3.80 -44.43
C MET A 673 -19.98 -4.20 -43.00
N PRO A 674 -20.54 -5.30 -42.46
CA PRO A 674 -20.16 -5.79 -41.14
C PRO A 674 -18.67 -6.14 -41.10
N ALA A 675 -18.06 -5.95 -39.94
CA ALA A 675 -16.69 -6.31 -39.65
C ALA A 675 -16.65 -7.16 -38.37
N VAL A 676 -15.82 -8.20 -38.39
CA VAL A 676 -15.63 -9.11 -37.26
C VAL A 676 -14.14 -9.23 -37.00
N GLU A 677 -13.72 -8.99 -35.76
CA GLU A 677 -12.36 -9.20 -35.30
C GLU A 677 -12.36 -10.29 -34.23
N VAL A 678 -11.38 -11.20 -34.28
CA VAL A 678 -11.22 -12.26 -33.29
C VAL A 678 -9.86 -12.11 -32.61
N LEU A 679 -9.88 -11.86 -31.31
CA LEU A 679 -8.72 -11.54 -30.49
C LEU A 679 -8.50 -12.66 -29.48
N THR A 680 -7.39 -13.39 -29.63
CA THR A 680 -6.97 -14.42 -28.66
C THR A 680 -5.70 -13.94 -27.99
N GLU A 681 -5.74 -13.71 -26.68
CA GLU A 681 -4.55 -13.38 -25.91
C GLU A 681 -3.94 -14.65 -25.29
N PRO A 682 -2.60 -14.81 -25.30
CA PRO A 682 -1.94 -16.06 -24.88
C PRO A 682 -2.29 -16.52 -23.47
N ASP A 683 -2.57 -15.58 -22.57
CA ASP A 683 -2.82 -15.82 -21.14
C ASP A 683 -4.30 -15.70 -20.76
N SER A 684 -5.18 -15.38 -21.73
CA SER A 684 -6.61 -15.24 -21.46
C SER A 684 -7.31 -16.60 -21.40
N GLY A 685 -8.29 -16.73 -20.51
CA GLY A 685 -9.17 -17.91 -20.43
C GLY A 685 -10.19 -18.00 -21.58
N PHE A 686 -10.26 -17.00 -22.46
CA PHE A 686 -11.27 -16.86 -23.50
C PHE A 686 -10.70 -16.22 -24.77
N THR A 687 -11.48 -16.24 -25.85
CA THR A 687 -11.25 -15.44 -27.07
C THR A 687 -12.29 -14.33 -27.12
N GLU A 688 -11.87 -13.09 -27.40
CA GLU A 688 -12.79 -11.98 -27.63
C GLU A 688 -13.18 -11.92 -29.11
N VAL A 689 -14.48 -11.93 -29.42
CA VAL A 689 -15.02 -11.74 -30.77
C VAL A 689 -15.75 -10.42 -30.80
N VAL A 690 -15.21 -9.46 -31.56
CA VAL A 690 -15.80 -8.13 -31.71
C VAL A 690 -16.53 -8.08 -33.03
N VAL A 691 -17.84 -7.82 -33.00
CA VAL A 691 -18.70 -7.69 -34.17
C VAL A 691 -19.18 -6.25 -34.27
N CYS A 692 -18.91 -5.60 -35.39
CA CYS A 692 -19.50 -4.30 -35.71
C CYS A 692 -20.33 -4.42 -36.97
N ALA A 693 -21.58 -3.97 -36.93
CA ALA A 693 -22.51 -4.06 -38.06
C ALA A 693 -23.48 -2.88 -38.10
N LEU A 694 -24.16 -2.72 -39.22
CA LEU A 694 -25.34 -1.85 -39.31
C LEU A 694 -26.46 -2.48 -38.45
N ASP A 695 -27.22 -1.66 -37.73
CA ASP A 695 -28.41 -2.16 -37.03
C ASP A 695 -29.43 -2.72 -38.04
N ASP A 696 -29.91 -3.94 -37.80
CA ASP A 696 -30.84 -4.64 -38.70
C ASP A 696 -32.27 -4.16 -38.41
N PRO A 697 -33.07 -3.77 -39.43
CA PRO A 697 -34.46 -3.36 -39.21
C PRO A 697 -35.34 -4.47 -38.59
N GLN A 698 -34.95 -5.75 -38.67
CA GLN A 698 -35.67 -6.86 -38.04
C GLN A 698 -34.94 -7.41 -36.80
N PRO A 699 -35.68 -7.87 -35.77
CA PRO A 699 -35.10 -8.59 -34.65
C PRO A 699 -34.32 -9.84 -35.08
N GLY A 700 -33.25 -10.17 -34.36
CA GLY A 700 -32.55 -11.45 -34.51
C GLY A 700 -31.06 -11.39 -34.82
N MET A 701 -30.43 -10.21 -34.81
CA MET A 701 -28.98 -10.10 -35.03
C MET A 701 -28.17 -10.93 -34.02
N LEU A 702 -28.49 -10.84 -32.73
CA LEU A 702 -27.84 -11.67 -31.69
C LEU A 702 -28.07 -13.17 -31.94
N SER A 703 -29.24 -13.55 -32.45
CA SER A 703 -29.53 -14.95 -32.81
C SER A 703 -28.69 -15.42 -34.00
N LYS A 704 -28.49 -14.58 -35.02
CA LYS A 704 -27.59 -14.83 -36.15
C LYS A 704 -26.16 -15.09 -35.68
N ILE A 705 -25.65 -14.23 -34.79
CA ILE A 705 -24.29 -14.34 -34.25
C ILE A 705 -24.14 -15.58 -33.36
N ALA A 706 -25.08 -15.80 -32.42
CA ALA A 706 -25.06 -16.97 -31.54
C ALA A 706 -25.18 -18.28 -32.32
N GLY A 707 -25.98 -18.31 -33.39
CA GLY A 707 -26.10 -19.46 -34.28
C GLY A 707 -24.82 -19.74 -35.07
N ALA A 708 -24.14 -18.71 -35.60
CA ALA A 708 -22.87 -18.86 -36.30
C ALA A 708 -21.76 -19.39 -35.37
N LEU A 709 -21.74 -18.95 -34.11
CA LEU A 709 -20.82 -19.46 -33.08
C LEU A 709 -21.14 -20.92 -32.74
N PHE A 710 -22.42 -21.26 -32.55
CA PHE A 710 -22.87 -22.63 -32.32
C PHE A 710 -22.49 -23.57 -33.47
N ALA A 711 -22.60 -23.12 -34.72
CA ALA A 711 -22.15 -23.85 -35.90
C ALA A 711 -20.64 -24.20 -35.86
N CYS A 712 -19.84 -23.40 -35.16
CA CYS A 712 -18.39 -23.56 -35.05
C CYS A 712 -17.91 -24.26 -33.76
N ASP A 713 -18.84 -24.78 -32.94
CA ASP A 713 -18.55 -25.30 -31.58
C ASP A 713 -17.87 -24.24 -30.67
N ALA A 714 -18.30 -22.99 -30.80
CA ALA A 714 -17.92 -21.90 -29.91
C ALA A 714 -19.09 -21.52 -28.99
N ASP A 715 -18.85 -21.55 -27.68
CA ASP A 715 -19.81 -21.23 -26.64
C ASP A 715 -19.54 -19.81 -26.11
N ILE A 716 -20.59 -18.98 -26.02
CA ILE A 716 -20.52 -17.63 -25.47
C ILE A 716 -20.54 -17.74 -23.95
N ARG A 717 -19.53 -17.18 -23.30
CA ARG A 717 -19.47 -17.04 -21.83
C ARG A 717 -20.17 -15.79 -21.36
N THR A 718 -19.98 -14.70 -22.09
CA THR A 718 -20.68 -13.44 -21.83
C THR A 718 -20.57 -12.51 -23.03
N ALA A 719 -21.39 -11.46 -23.05
CA ALA A 719 -21.49 -10.50 -24.14
C ALA A 719 -21.64 -9.08 -23.62
N ARG A 720 -21.10 -8.11 -24.37
CA ARG A 720 -21.43 -6.69 -24.29
C ARG A 720 -21.95 -6.25 -25.64
N VAL A 721 -23.04 -5.51 -25.63
CA VAL A 721 -23.72 -5.02 -26.82
C VAL A 721 -23.81 -3.50 -26.68
N PHE A 722 -23.35 -2.78 -27.69
CA PHE A 722 -23.44 -1.33 -27.73
C PHE A 722 -24.15 -0.89 -29.00
N THR A 723 -25.23 -0.11 -28.84
CA THR A 723 -25.86 0.59 -29.96
C THR A 723 -25.25 1.99 -30.08
N LEU A 724 -24.47 2.21 -31.13
CA LEU A 724 -23.78 3.47 -31.39
C LEU A 724 -24.67 4.38 -32.27
N PRO A 725 -25.13 5.53 -31.75
CA PRO A 725 -25.95 6.44 -32.52
C PRO A 725 -25.19 7.06 -33.71
N GLY A 726 -25.93 7.36 -34.79
CA GLY A 726 -25.41 7.98 -36.00
C GLY A 726 -26.27 7.65 -37.22
N GLU A 727 -25.86 8.14 -38.39
CA GLU A 727 -26.46 7.78 -39.68
C GLU A 727 -25.43 7.06 -40.56
N PRO A 728 -25.50 5.72 -40.69
CA PRO A 728 -26.43 4.79 -40.04
C PRO A 728 -26.08 4.45 -38.58
N THR A 729 -27.08 4.01 -37.80
CA THR A 729 -26.87 3.42 -36.46
C THR A 729 -26.08 2.13 -36.59
N LEU A 730 -25.08 1.97 -35.72
CA LEU A 730 -24.24 0.77 -35.68
C LEU A 730 -24.47 0.00 -34.39
N VAL A 731 -24.23 -1.31 -34.46
CA VAL A 731 -24.10 -2.15 -33.28
C VAL A 731 -22.63 -2.57 -33.16
N LEU A 732 -22.10 -2.55 -31.95
CA LEU A 732 -20.76 -2.98 -31.58
C LEU A 732 -20.87 -3.99 -30.43
N ASP A 733 -20.74 -5.26 -30.79
CA ASP A 733 -20.82 -6.38 -29.85
C ASP A 733 -19.43 -6.90 -29.53
N THR A 734 -19.18 -7.21 -28.27
CA THR A 734 -17.99 -7.91 -27.81
C THR A 734 -18.44 -9.18 -27.09
N LEU A 735 -18.05 -10.33 -27.63
CA LEU A 735 -18.45 -11.64 -27.16
C LEU A 735 -17.21 -12.36 -26.64
N TRP A 736 -17.25 -12.84 -25.41
CA TRP A 736 -16.19 -13.68 -24.87
C TRP A 736 -16.58 -15.12 -25.07
N VAL A 737 -15.81 -15.82 -25.90
CA VAL A 737 -16.15 -17.17 -26.38
C VAL A 737 -15.07 -18.17 -26.00
N THR A 738 -15.50 -19.41 -25.78
CA THR A 738 -14.62 -20.54 -25.53
C THR A 738 -15.03 -21.73 -26.40
N ALA A 739 -14.10 -22.63 -26.68
CA ALA A 739 -14.40 -23.97 -27.18
C ALA A 739 -13.98 -24.98 -26.12
N ASP A 740 -14.95 -25.72 -25.59
CA ASP A 740 -14.73 -26.72 -24.53
C ASP A 740 -14.00 -26.13 -23.30
N GLY A 741 -14.32 -24.89 -22.94
CA GLY A 741 -13.74 -24.18 -21.80
C GLY A 741 -12.35 -23.60 -22.02
N ARG A 742 -11.84 -23.58 -23.26
CA ARG A 742 -10.54 -22.98 -23.63
C ARG A 742 -10.71 -21.89 -24.70
N PRO A 743 -9.72 -21.00 -24.87
CA PRO A 743 -9.69 -20.09 -26.01
C PRO A 743 -9.78 -20.83 -27.35
N LEU A 744 -10.29 -20.15 -28.38
CA LEU A 744 -10.39 -20.70 -29.72
C LEU A 744 -8.99 -20.89 -30.32
N SER A 745 -8.77 -22.02 -31.01
CA SER A 745 -7.59 -22.19 -31.86
C SER A 745 -7.67 -21.28 -33.08
N ASP A 746 -6.52 -20.90 -33.67
CA ASP A 746 -6.48 -20.00 -34.85
C ASP A 746 -7.37 -20.48 -36.00
N GLY A 747 -7.41 -21.78 -36.26
CA GLY A 747 -8.28 -22.36 -37.29
C GLY A 747 -9.77 -22.19 -36.97
N ARG A 748 -10.16 -22.37 -35.70
CA ARG A 748 -11.56 -22.16 -35.26
C ARG A 748 -11.91 -20.67 -35.23
N ALA A 749 -10.98 -19.80 -34.81
CA ALA A 749 -11.15 -18.35 -34.82
C ALA A 749 -11.47 -17.82 -36.24
N ARG A 750 -10.72 -18.26 -37.26
CA ARG A 750 -10.99 -17.92 -38.67
C ARG A 750 -12.37 -18.41 -39.12
N ARG A 751 -12.72 -19.66 -38.80
CA ARG A 751 -14.04 -20.22 -39.12
C ARG A 751 -15.18 -19.42 -38.48
N VAL A 752 -15.03 -19.02 -37.22
CA VAL A 752 -16.00 -18.18 -36.52
C VAL A 752 -16.15 -16.83 -37.22
N GLN A 753 -15.04 -16.17 -37.57
CA GLN A 753 -15.05 -14.90 -38.28
C GLN A 753 -15.77 -15.00 -39.62
N GLU A 754 -15.42 -16.01 -40.44
CA GLU A 754 -16.03 -16.27 -41.74
C GLU A 754 -17.53 -16.60 -41.62
N ALA A 755 -17.91 -17.44 -40.64
CA ALA A 755 -19.29 -17.84 -40.40
C ALA A 755 -20.18 -16.65 -40.01
N ILE A 756 -19.72 -15.80 -39.08
CA ILE A 756 -20.47 -14.60 -38.66
C ILE A 756 -20.62 -13.65 -39.85
N LEU A 757 -19.55 -13.41 -40.61
CA LEU A 757 -19.61 -12.54 -41.79
C LEU A 757 -20.55 -13.11 -42.87
N ALA A 758 -20.50 -14.41 -43.17
CA ALA A 758 -21.36 -15.03 -44.17
C ALA A 758 -22.85 -14.89 -43.82
N VAL A 759 -23.21 -15.07 -42.54
CA VAL A 759 -24.60 -14.94 -42.08
C VAL A 759 -25.04 -13.46 -42.05
N LEU A 760 -24.21 -12.55 -41.52
CA LEU A 760 -24.58 -11.13 -41.42
C LEU A 760 -24.64 -10.42 -42.77
N THR A 761 -23.87 -10.87 -43.76
CA THR A 761 -23.93 -10.35 -45.14
C THR A 761 -25.03 -11.00 -45.99
N GLY A 762 -25.68 -12.06 -45.47
CA GLY A 762 -26.67 -12.84 -46.21
C GLY A 762 -26.08 -13.74 -47.31
N ALA A 763 -24.76 -13.92 -47.34
CA ALA A 763 -24.08 -14.82 -48.28
C ALA A 763 -24.45 -16.30 -48.04
N GLU A 764 -24.79 -16.66 -46.80
CA GLU A 764 -25.25 -17.99 -46.42
C GLU A 764 -26.38 -17.89 -45.37
N PRO A 765 -27.54 -18.53 -45.58
CA PRO A 765 -28.57 -18.64 -44.54
C PRO A 765 -28.06 -19.41 -43.31
N LEU A 766 -28.44 -18.98 -42.11
CA LEU A 766 -27.98 -19.60 -40.86
C LEU A 766 -28.33 -21.09 -40.78
N GLU A 767 -29.51 -21.48 -41.23
CA GLU A 767 -29.96 -22.87 -41.25
C GLU A 767 -29.05 -23.74 -42.14
N ALA A 768 -28.62 -23.22 -43.30
CA ALA A 768 -27.69 -23.92 -44.19
C ALA A 768 -26.32 -24.10 -43.52
N LEU A 769 -25.83 -23.06 -42.83
CA LEU A 769 -24.59 -23.12 -42.07
C LEU A 769 -24.66 -24.16 -40.94
N LEU A 770 -25.77 -24.22 -40.20
CA LEU A 770 -25.98 -25.21 -39.13
C LEU A 770 -26.00 -26.64 -39.69
N HIS A 771 -26.76 -26.87 -40.77
CA HIS A 771 -26.82 -28.17 -41.44
C HIS A 771 -25.46 -28.63 -41.97
N ARG A 772 -24.68 -27.72 -42.57
CA ARG A 772 -23.32 -28.02 -43.07
C ARG A 772 -22.36 -28.46 -41.96
N ASN A 773 -22.58 -28.03 -40.72
CA ASN A 773 -21.74 -28.36 -39.57
C ASN A 773 -22.40 -29.39 -38.63
N ASP A 774 -23.36 -30.18 -39.14
CA ASP A 774 -24.06 -31.24 -38.40
C ASP A 774 -24.71 -30.74 -37.09
N LYS A 775 -25.19 -29.49 -37.07
CA LYS A 775 -25.89 -28.90 -35.93
C LYS A 775 -27.41 -28.93 -36.12
N PRO A 776 -28.18 -29.25 -35.06
CA PRO A 776 -29.63 -29.17 -35.13
C PRO A 776 -30.09 -27.70 -35.17
N VAL A 777 -31.07 -27.41 -36.02
CA VAL A 777 -31.72 -26.09 -36.07
C VAL A 777 -32.59 -25.84 -34.82
N ILE A 778 -33.14 -26.90 -34.22
CA ILE A 778 -33.92 -26.84 -32.97
C ILE A 778 -33.11 -27.53 -31.88
N VAL A 779 -32.57 -26.75 -30.95
CA VAL A 779 -31.82 -27.24 -29.78
C VAL A 779 -32.81 -27.49 -28.63
N PRO A 780 -32.84 -28.68 -28.02
CA PRO A 780 -33.68 -28.94 -26.85
C PRO A 780 -33.23 -28.12 -25.64
N VAL A 781 -34.17 -27.46 -24.96
CA VAL A 781 -33.91 -26.65 -23.76
C VAL A 781 -34.60 -27.28 -22.55
N GLN A 782 -33.94 -27.22 -21.39
CA GLN A 782 -34.54 -27.59 -20.11
C GLN A 782 -34.68 -26.31 -19.27
N VAL A 783 -35.80 -25.61 -19.47
CA VAL A 783 -36.14 -24.38 -18.75
C VAL A 783 -36.56 -24.73 -17.32
N ARG A 784 -36.01 -24.00 -16.34
CA ARG A 784 -36.40 -24.06 -14.92
C ARG A 784 -37.37 -22.94 -14.57
N SER A 785 -37.12 -21.74 -15.07
CA SER A 785 -38.02 -20.59 -14.87
C SER A 785 -37.92 -19.59 -16.02
N ILE A 786 -39.03 -18.90 -16.28
CA ILE A 786 -39.10 -17.72 -17.15
C ILE A 786 -39.87 -16.65 -16.38
N THR A 787 -39.33 -15.44 -16.32
CA THR A 787 -39.99 -14.31 -15.66
C THR A 787 -39.82 -13.06 -16.52
N LEU A 788 -40.92 -12.37 -16.79
CA LEU A 788 -40.93 -11.10 -17.51
C LEU A 788 -41.18 -9.97 -16.51
N ARG A 789 -40.35 -8.93 -16.56
CA ARG A 789 -40.36 -7.81 -15.61
C ARG A 789 -40.24 -6.46 -16.31
N ASN A 790 -41.16 -5.55 -16.02
CA ASN A 790 -41.12 -4.17 -16.51
C ASN A 790 -40.59 -3.17 -15.48
N ASP A 791 -40.34 -3.61 -14.25
CA ASP A 791 -39.89 -2.80 -13.13
C ASP A 791 -38.35 -2.73 -13.01
N LEU A 792 -37.62 -3.52 -13.81
CA LEU A 792 -36.15 -3.56 -13.80
C LEU A 792 -35.48 -2.57 -14.75
N SER A 793 -36.21 -2.03 -15.72
CA SER A 793 -35.75 -0.99 -16.65
C SER A 793 -36.87 0.01 -16.86
N GLU A 794 -36.59 1.29 -17.11
CA GLU A 794 -37.63 2.27 -17.49
C GLU A 794 -38.03 2.15 -18.97
N THR A 795 -37.17 1.55 -19.80
CA THR A 795 -37.28 1.56 -21.27
C THR A 795 -37.46 0.17 -21.88
N HIS A 796 -37.09 -0.90 -21.16
CA HIS A 796 -37.12 -2.28 -21.66
C HIS A 796 -37.99 -3.21 -20.80
N THR A 797 -38.52 -4.26 -21.42
CA THR A 797 -39.03 -5.43 -20.70
C THR A 797 -37.86 -6.39 -20.49
N VAL A 798 -37.65 -6.86 -19.28
CA VAL A 798 -36.59 -7.82 -18.96
C VAL A 798 -37.17 -9.23 -18.96
N ILE A 799 -36.69 -10.08 -19.87
CA ILE A 799 -36.96 -11.52 -19.88
C ILE A 799 -35.82 -12.22 -19.14
N HIS A 800 -36.13 -12.79 -17.98
CA HIS A 800 -35.20 -13.59 -17.20
C HIS A 800 -35.48 -15.08 -17.42
N ILE A 801 -34.48 -15.85 -17.84
CA ILE A 801 -34.61 -17.28 -18.13
C ILE A 801 -33.53 -18.04 -17.36
N VAL A 802 -33.95 -18.99 -16.52
CA VAL A 802 -33.06 -19.96 -15.88
C VAL A 802 -33.25 -21.30 -16.59
N ALA A 803 -32.17 -21.86 -17.13
CA ALA A 803 -32.20 -23.13 -17.85
C ALA A 803 -30.95 -23.98 -17.56
N ARG A 804 -30.99 -25.26 -17.91
CA ARG A 804 -29.77 -26.09 -17.91
C ARG A 804 -28.85 -25.66 -19.06
N ASP A 805 -27.60 -25.34 -18.76
CA ASP A 805 -26.62 -24.92 -19.75
C ASP A 805 -26.22 -26.08 -20.69
N ARG A 806 -26.24 -25.81 -22.00
CA ARG A 806 -25.91 -26.74 -23.08
C ARG A 806 -25.51 -25.96 -24.35
N LYS A 807 -24.67 -26.58 -25.19
CA LYS A 807 -24.27 -26.02 -26.49
C LYS A 807 -25.50 -25.64 -27.32
N GLY A 808 -25.52 -24.40 -27.81
CA GLY A 808 -26.61 -23.85 -28.63
C GLY A 808 -27.81 -23.31 -27.85
N LEU A 809 -27.79 -23.31 -26.51
CA LEU A 809 -28.85 -22.73 -25.67
C LEU A 809 -29.12 -21.27 -26.05
N LEU A 810 -28.08 -20.43 -26.07
CA LEU A 810 -28.24 -19.00 -26.33
C LEU A 810 -28.80 -18.72 -27.73
N TYR A 811 -28.37 -19.47 -28.74
CA TYR A 811 -28.97 -19.41 -30.09
C TYR A 811 -30.47 -19.70 -30.02
N ARG A 812 -30.87 -20.74 -29.29
CA ARG A 812 -32.26 -21.12 -29.15
C ARG A 812 -33.10 -20.06 -28.43
N LEU A 813 -32.62 -19.55 -27.30
CA LEU A 813 -33.33 -18.50 -26.53
C LEU A 813 -33.53 -17.24 -27.38
N THR A 814 -32.45 -16.73 -27.96
CA THR A 814 -32.47 -15.50 -28.77
C THR A 814 -33.32 -15.65 -30.03
N ARG A 815 -33.35 -16.84 -30.65
CA ARG A 815 -34.19 -17.13 -31.82
C ARG A 815 -35.67 -17.08 -31.47
N GLU A 816 -36.09 -17.68 -30.35
CA GLU A 816 -37.50 -17.70 -29.96
C GLU A 816 -37.98 -16.32 -29.49
N ILE A 817 -37.12 -15.55 -28.82
CA ILE A 817 -37.40 -14.15 -28.49
C ILE A 817 -37.59 -13.32 -29.77
N ALA A 818 -36.67 -13.44 -30.73
CA ALA A 818 -36.79 -12.73 -32.02
C ALA A 818 -38.03 -13.16 -32.82
N ALA A 819 -38.39 -14.44 -32.78
CA ALA A 819 -39.59 -14.98 -33.45
C ALA A 819 -40.91 -14.44 -32.88
N LEU A 820 -40.89 -13.92 -31.65
CA LEU A 820 -42.01 -13.19 -31.04
C LEU A 820 -42.03 -11.69 -31.41
N GLY A 821 -41.14 -11.26 -32.32
CA GLY A 821 -41.01 -9.87 -32.73
C GLY A 821 -40.35 -8.97 -31.68
N LEU A 822 -39.68 -9.57 -30.68
CA LEU A 822 -38.98 -8.85 -29.64
C LEU A 822 -37.52 -8.65 -30.03
N ASP A 823 -37.10 -7.39 -30.00
CA ASP A 823 -35.75 -6.95 -30.32
C ASP A 823 -34.92 -6.89 -29.05
N ILE A 824 -33.82 -7.65 -29.02
CA ILE A 824 -32.91 -7.71 -27.88
C ILE A 824 -31.94 -6.54 -28.00
N GLN A 825 -32.04 -5.58 -27.08
CA GLN A 825 -31.18 -4.39 -27.02
C GLN A 825 -29.93 -4.65 -26.16
N THR A 826 -30.11 -5.36 -25.05
CA THR A 826 -29.02 -5.83 -24.19
C THR A 826 -29.28 -7.26 -23.77
N ALA A 827 -28.24 -8.09 -23.67
CA ALA A 827 -28.31 -9.42 -23.08
C ALA A 827 -27.22 -9.59 -22.01
N LYS A 828 -27.59 -10.18 -20.88
CA LYS A 828 -26.68 -10.62 -19.83
C LYS A 828 -26.72 -12.13 -19.78
N ILE A 829 -25.62 -12.74 -20.20
CA ILE A 829 -25.46 -14.19 -20.29
C ILE A 829 -24.53 -14.59 -19.16
N VAL A 830 -25.04 -15.39 -18.22
CA VAL A 830 -24.30 -15.87 -17.07
C VAL A 830 -24.46 -17.37 -16.96
N THR A 831 -23.33 -18.08 -16.99
CA THR A 831 -23.32 -19.53 -16.85
C THR A 831 -22.66 -19.92 -15.55
N TRP A 832 -23.37 -20.71 -14.76
CA TRP A 832 -22.92 -21.24 -13.48
C TRP A 832 -22.99 -22.77 -13.44
N ARG A 833 -21.82 -23.43 -13.51
CA ARG A 833 -21.70 -24.90 -13.66
C ARG A 833 -22.54 -25.44 -14.82
N GLU A 834 -23.68 -26.07 -14.52
CA GLU A 834 -24.62 -26.63 -15.52
C GLU A 834 -25.93 -25.81 -15.63
N THR A 835 -25.98 -24.60 -15.06
CA THR A 835 -27.17 -23.73 -15.10
C THR A 835 -26.80 -22.42 -15.81
N ALA A 836 -27.60 -22.01 -16.77
CA ALA A 836 -27.56 -20.69 -17.38
C ALA A 836 -28.66 -19.82 -16.77
N GLU A 837 -28.30 -18.59 -16.41
CA GLU A 837 -29.18 -17.56 -15.87
C GLU A 837 -29.03 -16.32 -16.75
N ASP A 838 -29.91 -16.22 -17.74
CA ASP A 838 -29.81 -15.22 -18.81
C ASP A 838 -30.90 -14.16 -18.66
N ALA A 839 -30.52 -12.90 -18.77
CA ALA A 839 -31.45 -11.76 -18.78
C ALA A 839 -31.39 -11.01 -20.12
N PHE A 840 -32.53 -10.88 -20.80
CA PHE A 840 -32.66 -10.19 -22.08
C PHE A 840 -33.51 -8.93 -21.91
N TYR A 841 -32.93 -7.78 -22.22
CA TYR A 841 -33.60 -6.48 -22.24
C TYR A 841 -34.17 -6.27 -23.62
N VAL A 842 -35.49 -6.36 -23.73
CA VAL A 842 -36.19 -6.38 -25.01
C VAL A 842 -37.16 -5.23 -25.17
N VAL A 843 -37.37 -4.85 -26.43
CA VAL A 843 -38.43 -3.94 -26.87
C VAL A 843 -39.18 -4.52 -28.06
N ARG A 844 -40.40 -4.04 -28.27
CA ARG A 844 -41.08 -4.16 -29.55
C ARG A 844 -40.59 -2.99 -30.41
N LYS A 845 -39.88 -3.28 -31.51
CA LYS A 845 -39.32 -2.24 -32.40
C LYS A 845 -40.41 -1.24 -32.80
N GLY A 846 -40.20 0.04 -32.50
CA GLY A 846 -41.16 1.14 -32.75
C GLY A 846 -42.32 1.28 -31.74
N ALA A 847 -42.47 0.37 -30.77
CA ALA A 847 -43.56 0.37 -29.79
C ALA A 847 -43.09 0.32 -28.31
N GLY A 848 -41.78 0.28 -28.07
CA GLY A 848 -41.20 0.29 -26.72
C GLY A 848 -41.44 -1.02 -25.97
N LYS A 849 -41.63 -0.95 -24.66
CA LYS A 849 -41.84 -2.13 -23.81
C LYS A 849 -43.03 -2.98 -24.24
N VAL A 850 -43.01 -4.22 -23.77
CA VAL A 850 -44.21 -5.06 -23.69
C VAL A 850 -45.15 -4.45 -22.63
N PRO A 851 -46.45 -4.22 -22.92
CA PRO A 851 -47.44 -3.76 -21.95
C PRO A 851 -47.65 -4.80 -20.83
N ASP A 852 -47.93 -4.34 -19.62
CA ASP A 852 -48.07 -5.23 -18.44
C ASP A 852 -49.14 -6.31 -18.64
N ASP A 853 -50.24 -6.00 -19.32
CA ASP A 853 -51.33 -6.94 -19.62
C ASP A 853 -50.95 -8.06 -20.60
N LEU A 854 -49.83 -7.92 -21.33
CA LEU A 854 -49.34 -8.93 -22.28
C LEU A 854 -48.21 -9.81 -21.70
N LEU A 855 -47.66 -9.49 -20.53
CA LEU A 855 -46.52 -10.22 -19.96
C LEU A 855 -46.83 -11.70 -19.69
N ASP A 856 -48.00 -12.01 -19.13
CA ASP A 856 -48.42 -13.39 -18.84
C ASP A 856 -48.67 -14.21 -20.11
N SER A 857 -49.18 -13.56 -21.17
CA SER A 857 -49.37 -14.22 -22.46
C SER A 857 -48.02 -14.54 -23.11
N LEU A 858 -47.10 -13.58 -23.13
CA LEU A 858 -45.76 -13.76 -23.68
C LEU A 858 -44.93 -14.78 -22.90
N THR A 859 -45.05 -14.79 -21.57
CA THR A 859 -44.41 -15.79 -20.73
C THR A 859 -44.87 -17.20 -21.09
N ARG A 860 -46.18 -17.40 -21.30
CA ARG A 860 -46.74 -18.69 -21.75
C ARG A 860 -46.26 -19.08 -23.16
N GLN A 861 -46.25 -18.14 -24.10
CA GLN A 861 -45.75 -18.39 -25.45
C GLN A 861 -44.26 -18.79 -25.47
N LEU A 862 -43.44 -18.16 -24.62
CA LEU A 862 -42.03 -18.54 -24.48
C LEU A 862 -41.87 -19.94 -23.88
N TRP A 863 -42.67 -20.30 -22.87
CA TRP A 863 -42.69 -21.67 -22.36
C TRP A 863 -43.03 -22.68 -23.46
N GLU A 864 -44.13 -22.48 -24.19
CA GLU A 864 -44.56 -23.37 -25.28
C GLU A 864 -43.53 -23.52 -26.40
N ARG A 865 -42.75 -22.46 -26.69
CA ARG A 865 -41.71 -22.46 -27.72
C ARG A 865 -40.41 -23.12 -27.29
N LEU A 866 -40.09 -23.08 -26.00
CA LEU A 866 -38.82 -23.57 -25.45
C LEU A 866 -38.88 -25.00 -24.91
N GLY A 867 -40.07 -25.56 -24.68
CA GLY A 867 -40.25 -26.95 -24.25
C GLY A 867 -41.69 -27.31 -23.98
#